data_AF-A0A928XXX3-F1
#
_entry.id   AF-A0A928XXX3-F1
#
_cell.length_a   1.000
_cell.length_b   1.000
_cell.length_c   1.000
_cell.angle_alpha   90.00
_cell.angle_beta   90.00
_cell.angle_gamma   90.00
#
_symmetry.space_group_name_H-M   'P 1'
#
loop_
_entity.id
_entity.type
_entity.pdbx_description
1 polymer ?
#
loop_
_entity_poly.entity_id
_entity_poly.type
_entity_poly.pdbx_seq_one_letter_code
_entity_poly.pdbx_strand_id
1 'polypeptide(L)'
;MKPSPANSSTSSILAACGLAFALSFFHGTIQAADWLNNGPSTDWNTGANWNGSVVPNNDGAFITTNTGNIATISGSPAGTITELQVGTWYNNGRLDHTAGTLTVTNTGWPFGWVLLGGGSYGTGTYNLANTAASGGAFTNFGTGTGNLSVNAELRVGAGAGWWDHATGIFNINTSGTVQVNGSLVAGTAIGDVGTVNLDAGTVTVGGDYTNSGQFGHGGSAATGNLNISGGSISFNNRLALGVGTNTSTGGNVATVTMTGGTLTTDSAHNEDWHAGVNMASGYDTATGGAATINLNGGTLSTLRVFSETGGTGVKGTSTFNFNGGMLQAQVNRTDFLGGLTQANLRNGGAVVDTNGFNVTIPQALLHSNIGGDNATDGGLTKSGAGVLTLNNVDNSFTGNITVNAGTLRANGIRNGYLATGTLGANAGSRTITVDSDATLDFTSNNIFAGGGATAGGLPQVVLNGGAMQSSHFNVLGHVTLNGGTLNQTTSDSGNYEGYEFLGNITVGGSAASTISSSNGKANHIAGGNNMLVTVADATGSSAADLIVSNPLKDGSGDYWGSGGLTKAGAGTLQFTAANTYSGGTTVSAGALEVNNSTGSGTGSGTVTVDSGAKLSGDGIITTGSNNYVYINGTLQVGAIGASSGSDFSVTTSGTGSTVLGASSFLALDLWSTTGTDMTGNQAAADMLRLFGTLDITSGATLLLSNPNSLTLNAGDVFRVIDWTGLSTRTGTWNVDYSAITLASGSYLDTSNLYTQGTISVLGVPEPSRAMLAMIGVVGLLARRRRVITGFSPKKHR
;
A
#
# COMPACT_ATOMS: atom_id res chain seq x y z
N MET A 1 51.15 45.43 33.93
CA MET A 1 51.70 45.32 35.30
C MET A 1 51.95 43.84 35.58
N LYS A 2 53.20 43.53 35.92
CA LYS A 2 53.80 42.33 36.55
C LYS A 2 53.33 40.89 36.16
N PRO A 3 54.27 40.03 35.72
CA PRO A 3 54.11 38.59 35.50
C PRO A 3 54.66 37.73 36.68
N SER A 4 54.55 36.39 36.54
CA SER A 4 55.34 35.30 37.18
C SER A 4 54.58 34.40 38.18
N PRO A 5 54.94 33.11 38.43
CA PRO A 5 55.99 32.29 37.78
C PRO A 5 55.55 30.91 37.25
N ALA A 6 56.38 30.40 36.34
CA ALA A 6 56.58 28.98 36.10
C ALA A 6 57.23 28.32 37.34
N ASN A 7 56.84 27.09 37.66
CA ASN A 7 57.63 26.20 38.52
C ASN A 7 57.95 24.91 37.77
N SER A 8 59.24 24.77 37.48
CA SER A 8 59.94 23.56 37.10
C SER A 8 59.95 22.55 38.24
N SER A 9 59.59 21.30 37.97
CA SER A 9 60.15 20.13 38.68
C SER A 9 60.07 18.90 37.79
N THR A 10 60.96 18.86 36.79
CA THR A 10 61.48 17.57 36.30
C THR A 10 62.44 17.02 37.36
N SER A 11 62.27 15.74 37.67
CA SER A 11 63.17 14.83 38.41
C SER A 11 62.59 14.31 39.73
N SER A 12 61.79 13.23 39.65
CA SER A 12 61.78 12.08 40.59
C SER A 12 60.49 11.22 40.50
N ILE A 13 59.97 10.92 39.30
CA ILE A 13 58.91 9.92 39.12
C ILE A 13 59.30 8.78 38.14
N LEU A 14 60.46 8.86 37.49
CA LEU A 14 61.04 7.71 36.77
C LEU A 14 61.83 6.82 37.73
N ALA A 15 61.15 6.00 38.54
CA ALA A 15 61.75 4.80 39.17
C ALA A 15 60.76 3.84 39.85
N ALA A 16 59.51 4.24 40.13
CA ALA A 16 58.59 3.38 40.90
C ALA A 16 57.34 2.89 40.13
N CYS A 17 56.97 3.53 39.01
CA CYS A 17 55.78 3.11 38.22
C CYS A 17 56.09 2.13 37.07
N GLY A 18 57.37 1.91 36.73
CA GLY A 18 57.76 1.06 35.60
C GLY A 18 57.92 -0.43 35.89
N LEU A 19 57.98 -0.84 37.17
CA LEU A 19 58.32 -2.23 37.54
C LEU A 19 57.10 -3.08 37.93
N ALA A 20 55.97 -2.47 38.30
CA ALA A 20 54.70 -3.17 38.49
C ALA A 20 53.92 -3.36 37.18
N PHE A 21 54.30 -2.65 36.11
CA PHE A 21 53.64 -2.67 34.79
C PHE A 21 54.16 -3.80 33.87
N ALA A 22 55.23 -4.50 34.25
CA ALA A 22 55.95 -5.41 33.34
C ALA A 22 55.95 -6.90 33.77
N LEU A 23 55.43 -7.26 34.96
CA LEU A 23 55.53 -8.64 35.46
C LEU A 23 54.30 -9.54 35.23
N SER A 24 53.22 -9.04 34.63
CA SER A 24 52.04 -9.85 34.28
C SER A 24 51.83 -10.04 32.77
N PHE A 25 52.75 -9.53 31.92
CA PHE A 25 52.58 -9.54 30.45
C PHE A 25 53.40 -10.61 29.71
N PHE A 26 54.13 -11.47 30.43
CA PHE A 26 54.75 -12.68 29.86
C PHE A 26 53.87 -13.90 30.15
N HIS A 27 53.00 -14.28 29.21
CA HIS A 27 52.02 -15.37 29.33
C HIS A 27 52.63 -16.79 29.17
N GLY A 28 53.77 -17.03 29.83
CA GLY A 28 54.44 -18.35 29.87
C GLY A 28 54.18 -19.16 31.15
N THR A 29 53.39 -18.64 32.10
CA THR A 29 53.09 -19.31 33.38
C THR A 29 51.59 -19.38 33.62
N ILE A 30 51.12 -20.58 34.00
CA ILE A 30 49.73 -20.97 34.28
C ILE A 30 49.12 -20.03 35.34
N GLN A 31 47.95 -19.44 35.07
CA GLN A 31 47.19 -18.64 36.05
C GLN A 31 46.46 -19.56 37.03
N ALA A 32 46.00 -19.04 38.17
CA ALA A 32 45.40 -19.85 39.24
C ALA A 32 44.10 -20.60 38.82
N ALA A 33 43.52 -20.30 37.65
CA ALA A 33 42.22 -20.80 37.20
C ALA A 33 42.15 -21.11 35.68
N ASP A 34 43.21 -21.70 35.12
CA ASP A 34 43.25 -22.17 33.72
C ASP A 34 42.56 -23.53 33.53
N TRP A 35 41.78 -23.71 32.46
CA TRP A 35 41.20 -25.00 32.07
C TRP A 35 42.26 -25.93 31.46
N LEU A 36 42.34 -27.16 31.99
CA LEU A 36 43.33 -28.15 31.63
C LEU A 36 42.80 -29.12 30.55
N ASN A 37 43.56 -29.28 29.46
CA ASN A 37 43.23 -30.17 28.34
C ASN A 37 43.25 -31.68 28.71
N ASN A 38 43.85 -32.05 29.84
CA ASN A 38 44.02 -33.44 30.27
C ASN A 38 43.20 -33.80 31.52
N GLY A 39 42.19 -32.99 31.84
CA GLY A 39 41.27 -33.26 32.95
C GLY A 39 40.47 -34.56 32.76
N PRO A 40 39.94 -35.14 33.85
CA PRO A 40 39.23 -36.43 33.80
C PRO A 40 37.80 -36.35 33.22
N SER A 41 37.25 -35.16 33.00
CA SER A 41 35.87 -34.94 32.55
C SER A 41 35.78 -33.61 31.80
N THR A 42 34.74 -33.41 30.98
CA THR A 42 34.44 -32.12 30.34
C THR A 42 33.60 -31.18 31.21
N ASP A 43 33.04 -31.67 32.32
CA ASP A 43 32.14 -30.89 33.18
C ASP A 43 32.87 -29.74 33.90
N TRP A 44 32.38 -28.52 33.71
CA TRP A 44 32.85 -27.28 34.36
C TRP A 44 33.04 -27.44 35.87
N ASN A 45 32.14 -28.18 36.52
CA ASN A 45 32.11 -28.32 37.97
C ASN A 45 33.10 -29.37 38.52
N THR A 46 33.89 -30.02 37.67
CA THR A 46 34.95 -30.93 38.10
C THR A 46 36.23 -30.14 38.40
N GLY A 47 36.55 -29.96 39.68
CA GLY A 47 37.72 -29.17 40.11
C GLY A 47 39.05 -29.60 39.47
N ALA A 48 39.25 -30.90 39.23
CA ALA A 48 40.46 -31.44 38.57
C ALA A 48 40.66 -30.98 37.11
N ASN A 49 39.64 -30.36 36.49
CA ASN A 49 39.76 -29.74 35.18
C ASN A 49 40.41 -28.35 35.21
N TRP A 50 40.58 -27.77 36.40
CA TRP A 50 41.15 -26.45 36.59
C TRP A 50 42.54 -26.54 37.21
N ASN A 51 43.42 -25.60 36.84
CA ASN A 51 44.66 -25.42 37.57
C ASN A 51 44.37 -25.19 39.07
N GLY A 52 45.19 -25.77 39.95
CA GLY A 52 44.90 -25.77 41.39
C GLY A 52 43.82 -26.77 41.84
N SER A 53 43.20 -27.53 40.93
CA SER A 53 42.18 -28.56 41.22
C SER A 53 40.91 -28.04 41.92
N VAL A 54 40.55 -26.77 41.70
CA VAL A 54 39.37 -26.12 42.30
C VAL A 54 38.59 -25.38 41.22
N VAL A 55 37.25 -25.48 41.26
CA VAL A 55 36.37 -24.73 40.36
C VAL A 55 36.49 -23.22 40.67
N PRO A 56 36.66 -22.35 39.66
CA PRO A 56 36.79 -20.91 39.87
C PRO A 56 35.62 -20.34 40.67
N ASN A 57 35.95 -19.54 41.69
CA ASN A 57 34.97 -18.86 42.52
C ASN A 57 35.50 -17.49 42.97
N ASN A 58 34.80 -16.44 42.58
CA ASN A 58 35.23 -15.04 42.66
C ASN A 58 36.62 -14.82 42.02
N ASP A 59 36.89 -15.56 40.96
CA ASP A 59 38.14 -15.54 40.19
C ASP A 59 37.83 -15.58 38.68
N GLY A 60 38.83 -15.30 37.86
CA GLY A 60 38.73 -15.42 36.41
C GLY A 60 38.68 -16.88 35.96
N ALA A 61 38.03 -17.16 34.84
CA ALA A 61 38.03 -18.47 34.20
C ALA A 61 38.64 -18.37 32.81
N PHE A 62 39.74 -19.09 32.58
CA PHE A 62 40.53 -19.00 31.34
C PHE A 62 40.51 -20.33 30.59
N ILE A 63 40.04 -20.32 29.35
CA ILE A 63 39.91 -21.51 28.51
C ILE A 63 40.74 -21.30 27.25
N THR A 64 41.94 -21.89 27.22
CA THR A 64 42.92 -21.72 26.14
C THR A 64 43.10 -22.99 25.30
N THR A 65 42.15 -23.93 25.39
CA THR A 65 42.17 -25.22 24.68
C THR A 65 40.84 -25.44 23.93
N ASN A 66 40.92 -26.07 22.75
CA ASN A 66 39.77 -26.30 21.86
C ASN A 66 39.65 -27.74 21.34
N THR A 67 40.55 -28.62 21.78
CA THR A 67 40.61 -30.05 21.46
C THR A 67 40.79 -30.83 22.75
N GLY A 68 40.57 -32.15 22.73
CA GLY A 68 40.69 -32.99 23.92
C GLY A 68 39.57 -32.69 24.93
N ASN A 69 39.94 -32.25 26.12
CA ASN A 69 38.98 -31.94 27.18
C ASN A 69 38.30 -30.57 26.96
N ILE A 70 37.17 -30.53 26.25
CA ILE A 70 36.41 -29.29 25.99
C ILE A 70 35.59 -28.89 27.22
N ALA A 71 35.78 -27.67 27.71
CA ALA A 71 35.01 -27.12 28.83
C ALA A 71 33.51 -27.12 28.52
N THR A 72 32.71 -27.78 29.37
CA THR A 72 31.27 -27.95 29.17
C THR A 72 30.47 -27.52 30.40
N ILE A 73 29.54 -26.59 30.23
CA ILE A 73 28.53 -26.24 31.25
C ILE A 73 27.24 -26.97 30.89
N SER A 74 26.92 -28.03 31.64
CA SER A 74 25.66 -28.79 31.52
C SER A 74 24.71 -28.58 32.71
N GLY A 75 25.11 -27.72 33.64
CA GLY A 75 24.35 -27.27 34.81
C GLY A 75 25.05 -26.02 35.38
N SER A 76 24.37 -25.26 36.22
CA SER A 76 24.94 -24.00 36.73
C SER A 76 26.30 -24.23 37.42
N PRO A 77 27.34 -23.44 37.09
CA PRO A 77 28.60 -23.48 37.81
C PRO A 77 28.42 -23.30 39.32
N ALA A 78 29.16 -24.08 40.11
CA ALA A 78 29.09 -24.05 41.57
C ALA A 78 29.70 -22.78 42.19
N GLY A 79 30.60 -22.11 41.47
CA GLY A 79 31.20 -20.83 41.84
C GLY A 79 30.79 -19.71 40.88
N THR A 80 30.81 -18.46 41.36
CA THR A 80 30.66 -17.28 40.50
C THR A 80 32.00 -16.88 39.92
N ILE A 81 32.06 -16.37 38.69
CA ILE A 81 33.33 -15.91 38.10
C ILE A 81 33.33 -14.40 37.91
N THR A 82 34.50 -13.79 38.01
CA THR A 82 34.69 -12.34 37.82
C THR A 82 35.00 -11.99 36.38
N GLU A 83 35.59 -12.92 35.63
CA GLU A 83 35.98 -12.78 34.24
C GLU A 83 35.87 -14.13 33.52
N LEU A 84 35.53 -14.12 32.23
CA LEU A 84 35.63 -15.28 31.37
C LEU A 84 36.49 -14.93 30.16
N GLN A 85 37.56 -15.69 29.93
CA GLN A 85 38.35 -15.60 28.71
C GLN A 85 38.34 -16.94 27.98
N VAL A 86 37.94 -16.93 26.71
CA VAL A 86 37.95 -18.11 25.83
C VAL A 86 38.85 -17.82 24.66
N GLY A 87 40.00 -18.49 24.61
CA GLY A 87 40.99 -18.39 23.55
C GLY A 87 41.70 -17.05 23.55
N THR A 88 42.88 -16.99 24.16
CA THR A 88 43.64 -15.74 24.28
C THR A 88 45.12 -15.92 23.95
N TRP A 89 45.77 -14.85 23.46
CA TRP A 89 47.22 -14.77 23.20
C TRP A 89 47.81 -15.97 22.44
N TYR A 90 47.59 -16.04 21.12
CA TYR A 90 47.99 -17.16 20.25
C TYR A 90 47.36 -18.53 20.58
N ASN A 91 46.51 -18.62 21.60
CA ASN A 91 45.82 -19.87 21.95
C ASN A 91 44.39 -19.93 21.39
N ASN A 92 43.91 -21.16 21.25
CA ASN A 92 42.57 -21.46 20.76
C ASN A 92 41.72 -22.03 21.90
N GLY A 93 40.62 -21.38 22.25
CA GLY A 93 39.71 -21.80 23.32
C GLY A 93 38.33 -22.16 22.80
N ARG A 94 37.69 -23.15 23.43
CA ARG A 94 36.27 -23.49 23.20
C ARG A 94 35.52 -23.78 24.50
N LEU A 95 34.35 -23.17 24.66
CA LEU A 95 33.39 -23.41 25.75
C LEU A 95 32.04 -23.85 25.18
N ASP A 96 31.54 -25.00 25.64
CA ASP A 96 30.21 -25.52 25.28
C ASP A 96 29.25 -25.37 26.46
N HIS A 97 28.25 -24.50 26.36
CA HIS A 97 27.26 -24.24 27.39
C HIS A 97 25.89 -24.74 26.94
N THR A 98 25.54 -25.92 27.41
CA THR A 98 24.34 -26.66 26.99
C THR A 98 23.13 -26.39 27.90
N ALA A 99 23.36 -26.17 29.20
CA ALA A 99 22.33 -25.92 30.21
C ALA A 99 22.92 -25.24 31.46
N GLY A 100 22.05 -24.69 32.32
CA GLY A 100 22.46 -23.96 33.53
C GLY A 100 22.56 -22.45 33.31
N THR A 101 23.02 -21.72 34.32
CA THR A 101 23.23 -20.27 34.23
C THR A 101 24.66 -19.94 34.58
N LEU A 102 25.39 -19.33 33.65
CA LEU A 102 26.70 -18.74 33.90
C LEU A 102 26.52 -17.25 34.21
N THR A 103 27.01 -16.81 35.37
CA THR A 103 27.00 -15.39 35.78
C THR A 103 28.43 -14.88 35.94
N VAL A 104 28.73 -13.79 35.23
CA VAL A 104 29.99 -13.04 35.32
C VAL A 104 29.73 -11.73 36.06
N THR A 105 30.28 -11.59 37.27
CA THR A 105 29.78 -10.63 38.27
C THR A 105 30.51 -9.29 38.30
N ASN A 106 31.75 -9.21 37.82
CA ASN A 106 32.59 -8.02 37.98
C ASN A 106 32.10 -6.83 37.12
N THR A 107 32.22 -5.63 37.66
CA THR A 107 31.78 -4.36 37.06
C THR A 107 32.95 -3.40 36.74
N GLY A 108 34.20 -3.75 37.05
CA GLY A 108 35.35 -2.84 37.01
C GLY A 108 36.50 -3.24 36.10
N TRP A 109 37.16 -2.23 35.52
CA TRP A 109 38.46 -2.33 34.84
C TRP A 109 39.56 -2.79 35.84
N PRO A 110 40.54 -3.62 35.43
CA PRO A 110 40.84 -4.06 34.06
C PRO A 110 40.10 -5.34 33.61
N PHE A 111 39.40 -6.05 34.50
CA PHE A 111 39.10 -7.48 34.31
C PHE A 111 37.66 -7.84 34.71
N GLY A 112 36.68 -7.33 33.95
CA GLY A 112 35.25 -7.64 34.15
C GLY A 112 34.52 -8.13 32.90
N TRP A 113 35.25 -8.65 31.91
CA TRP A 113 34.69 -8.96 30.60
C TRP A 113 34.36 -10.44 30.44
N VAL A 114 33.41 -10.73 29.55
CA VAL A 114 33.48 -11.98 28.80
C VAL A 114 34.24 -11.68 27.52
N LEU A 115 35.38 -12.34 27.32
CA LEU A 115 36.27 -12.12 26.19
C LEU A 115 36.41 -13.40 25.38
N LEU A 116 35.97 -13.37 24.13
CA LEU A 116 36.07 -14.50 23.20
C LEU A 116 37.07 -14.16 22.12
N GLY A 117 38.23 -14.81 22.07
CA GLY A 117 39.30 -14.41 21.14
C GLY A 117 39.94 -13.12 21.61
N GLY A 118 40.84 -13.20 22.59
CA GLY A 118 41.47 -12.06 23.25
C GLY A 118 42.98 -11.95 23.06
N GLY A 119 43.54 -10.73 23.04
CA GLY A 119 44.97 -10.51 22.85
C GLY A 119 45.48 -10.94 21.45
N SER A 120 46.78 -10.78 21.20
CA SER A 120 47.33 -10.98 19.85
C SER A 120 47.10 -12.41 19.34
N TYR A 121 46.38 -12.53 18.21
CA TYR A 121 46.08 -13.79 17.49
C TYR A 121 45.30 -14.86 18.30
N GLY A 122 44.63 -14.50 19.40
CA GLY A 122 43.79 -15.44 20.14
C GLY A 122 42.53 -15.86 19.37
N THR A 123 42.12 -17.13 19.44
CA THR A 123 40.88 -17.62 18.80
C THR A 123 39.92 -18.23 19.83
N GLY A 124 38.76 -17.62 20.05
CA GLY A 124 37.77 -18.08 21.03
C GLY A 124 36.44 -18.49 20.43
N THR A 125 35.87 -19.60 20.89
CA THR A 125 34.50 -20.02 20.53
C THR A 125 33.67 -20.32 21.77
N TYR A 126 32.56 -19.60 21.95
CA TYR A 126 31.55 -19.90 22.97
C TYR A 126 30.28 -20.40 22.28
N ASN A 127 29.84 -21.61 22.61
CA ASN A 127 28.59 -22.19 22.14
C ASN A 127 27.55 -22.23 23.25
N LEU A 128 26.62 -21.27 23.29
CA LEU A 128 25.41 -21.33 24.11
C LEU A 128 24.33 -22.12 23.35
N ALA A 129 24.54 -23.42 23.27
CA ALA A 129 23.74 -24.34 22.47
C ALA A 129 23.94 -25.80 22.93
N ASN A 130 23.06 -26.69 22.49
CA ASN A 130 23.29 -28.13 22.58
C ASN A 130 24.24 -28.56 21.47
N THR A 131 25.54 -28.63 21.79
CA THR A 131 26.59 -28.96 20.82
C THR A 131 26.64 -30.43 20.42
N ALA A 132 25.90 -31.30 21.11
CA ALA A 132 25.76 -32.71 20.75
C ALA A 132 24.68 -32.96 19.67
N ALA A 133 23.83 -31.97 19.40
CA ALA A 133 22.81 -32.01 18.36
C ALA A 133 23.11 -30.98 17.28
N SER A 134 22.58 -31.21 16.07
CA SER A 134 22.60 -30.24 14.97
C SER A 134 21.24 -29.54 14.85
N GLY A 135 21.20 -28.29 14.40
CA GLY A 135 19.92 -27.64 14.11
C GLY A 135 19.98 -26.21 13.58
N GLY A 136 20.64 -25.32 14.31
CA GLY A 136 20.64 -23.88 14.02
C GLY A 136 21.25 -23.53 12.66
N ALA A 137 20.68 -22.54 11.98
CA ALA A 137 21.10 -22.16 10.62
C ALA A 137 22.49 -21.54 10.56
N PHE A 138 22.89 -20.77 11.57
CA PHE A 138 24.22 -20.15 11.66
C PHE A 138 25.14 -20.86 12.65
N THR A 139 24.59 -21.35 13.75
CA THR A 139 25.37 -22.04 14.80
C THR A 139 25.68 -23.49 14.46
N ASN A 140 24.89 -24.13 13.60
CA ASN A 140 24.91 -25.57 13.30
C ASN A 140 24.62 -26.49 14.50
N PHE A 141 24.31 -25.95 15.67
CA PHE A 141 24.05 -26.73 16.90
C PHE A 141 22.56 -26.80 17.22
N GLY A 142 22.14 -27.81 17.98
CA GLY A 142 20.77 -27.93 18.47
C GLY A 142 20.45 -26.94 19.58
N THR A 143 19.17 -26.78 19.92
CA THR A 143 18.75 -25.85 20.97
C THR A 143 19.10 -26.37 22.36
N GLY A 144 19.88 -25.59 23.11
CA GLY A 144 20.17 -25.81 24.53
C GLY A 144 19.17 -25.10 25.46
N THR A 145 19.43 -25.14 26.77
CA THR A 145 18.61 -24.44 27.79
C THR A 145 19.46 -23.53 28.68
N GLY A 146 20.71 -23.25 28.28
CA GLY A 146 21.65 -22.44 29.04
C GLY A 146 21.30 -20.95 29.04
N ASN A 147 21.73 -20.24 30.08
CA ASN A 147 21.59 -18.79 30.24
C ASN A 147 22.96 -18.16 30.50
N LEU A 148 23.23 -17.01 29.91
CA LEU A 148 24.43 -16.21 30.17
C LEU A 148 24.04 -14.85 30.75
N SER A 149 24.62 -14.49 31.89
CA SER A 149 24.45 -13.17 32.51
C SER A 149 25.82 -12.51 32.69
N VAL A 150 26.01 -11.37 32.02
CA VAL A 150 27.25 -10.59 32.03
C VAL A 150 26.96 -9.22 32.62
N ASN A 151 27.59 -8.90 33.75
CA ASN A 151 27.32 -7.65 34.45
C ASN A 151 28.02 -6.42 33.84
N ALA A 152 29.06 -6.62 33.02
CA ALA A 152 29.75 -5.58 32.28
C ALA A 152 29.73 -5.88 30.77
N GLU A 153 30.88 -6.03 30.13
CA GLU A 153 30.99 -6.12 28.67
C GLU A 153 31.18 -7.55 28.17
N LEU A 154 30.52 -7.89 27.05
CA LEU A 154 30.79 -9.09 26.27
C LEU A 154 31.50 -8.69 24.97
N ARG A 155 32.75 -9.12 24.83
CA ARG A 155 33.64 -8.82 23.71
C ARG A 155 33.92 -10.07 22.88
N VAL A 156 33.75 -9.98 21.57
CA VAL A 156 33.87 -11.09 20.62
C VAL A 156 34.89 -10.72 19.54
N GLY A 157 36.03 -11.38 19.52
CA GLY A 157 37.17 -11.06 18.65
C GLY A 157 37.69 -9.68 19.03
N ALA A 158 38.32 -9.58 20.20
CA ALA A 158 38.69 -8.31 20.78
C ALA A 158 40.07 -8.33 21.46
N GLY A 159 40.97 -7.51 20.96
CA GLY A 159 42.25 -7.20 21.58
C GLY A 159 42.20 -6.26 22.79
N ALA A 160 43.14 -6.43 23.74
CA ALA A 160 43.43 -5.41 24.75
C ALA A 160 44.55 -4.44 24.30
N GLY A 161 45.24 -4.76 23.19
CA GLY A 161 46.34 -4.02 22.62
C GLY A 161 46.03 -3.40 21.25
N TRP A 162 46.95 -2.56 20.78
CA TRP A 162 46.80 -1.79 19.53
C TRP A 162 47.14 -2.59 18.25
N TRP A 163 47.53 -3.87 18.36
CA TRP A 163 48.01 -4.73 17.25
C TRP A 163 47.46 -6.16 17.32
N ASP A 164 46.16 -6.30 17.53
CA ASP A 164 45.52 -7.59 17.78
C ASP A 164 44.72 -8.08 16.56
N HIS A 165 45.01 -9.32 16.14
CA HIS A 165 44.33 -10.09 15.08
C HIS A 165 43.48 -11.23 15.67
N ALA A 166 42.71 -10.94 16.71
CA ALA A 166 41.96 -11.95 17.45
C ALA A 166 40.69 -12.38 16.69
N THR A 167 40.29 -13.64 16.85
CA THR A 167 39.05 -14.18 16.26
C THR A 167 38.12 -14.69 17.35
N GLY A 168 36.93 -14.13 17.46
CA GLY A 168 35.91 -14.57 18.41
C GLY A 168 34.63 -15.03 17.72
N ILE A 169 34.05 -16.11 18.22
CA ILE A 169 32.76 -16.64 17.77
C ILE A 169 31.86 -16.86 18.98
N PHE A 170 30.68 -16.25 18.98
CA PHE A 170 29.61 -16.50 19.94
C PHE A 170 28.40 -17.10 19.23
N ASN A 171 28.11 -18.37 19.50
CA ASN A 171 26.98 -19.10 18.93
C ASN A 171 25.86 -19.20 19.96
N ILE A 172 24.65 -18.79 19.58
CA ILE A 172 23.47 -18.77 20.44
C ILE A 172 22.34 -19.55 19.77
N ASN A 173 22.01 -20.71 20.34
CA ASN A 173 20.81 -21.46 20.03
C ASN A 173 20.30 -22.09 21.33
N THR A 174 19.49 -21.32 22.06
CA THR A 174 19.01 -21.71 23.39
C THR A 174 17.55 -21.32 23.56
N SER A 175 16.82 -22.04 24.42
CA SER A 175 15.53 -21.59 24.95
C SER A 175 15.69 -20.60 26.13
N GLY A 176 16.92 -20.41 26.61
CA GLY A 176 17.27 -19.48 27.68
C GLY A 176 17.58 -18.06 27.18
N THR A 177 18.27 -17.29 28.02
CA THR A 177 18.56 -15.86 27.78
C THR A 177 20.05 -15.54 27.81
N VAL A 178 20.41 -14.47 27.09
CA VAL A 178 21.70 -13.78 27.23
C VAL A 178 21.40 -12.36 27.71
N GLN A 179 21.85 -12.02 28.92
CA GLN A 179 21.75 -10.67 29.46
C GLN A 179 23.15 -10.08 29.54
N VAL A 180 23.37 -8.95 28.87
CA VAL A 180 24.60 -8.16 28.96
C VAL A 180 24.23 -6.78 29.50
N ASN A 181 24.64 -6.46 30.71
CA ASN A 181 24.33 -5.17 31.35
C ASN A 181 25.21 -4.02 30.83
N GLY A 182 26.32 -4.31 30.16
CA GLY A 182 27.14 -3.31 29.47
C GLY A 182 26.94 -3.36 27.95
N SER A 183 28.05 -3.32 27.22
CA SER A 183 28.05 -3.43 25.76
C SER A 183 28.30 -4.87 25.28
N LEU A 184 27.68 -5.21 24.15
CA LEU A 184 28.10 -6.33 23.31
C LEU A 184 28.92 -5.74 22.16
N VAL A 185 30.18 -6.14 22.05
CA VAL A 185 31.14 -5.60 21.10
C VAL A 185 31.81 -6.72 20.31
N ALA A 186 31.95 -6.54 19.00
CA ALA A 186 32.56 -7.53 18.11
C ALA A 186 33.52 -6.89 17.09
N GLY A 187 34.76 -7.39 17.04
CA GLY A 187 35.82 -6.88 16.17
C GLY A 187 36.29 -5.49 16.60
N THR A 188 37.33 -5.42 17.45
CA THR A 188 37.71 -4.15 18.11
C THR A 188 39.04 -3.50 17.74
N ALA A 189 40.04 -4.29 17.34
CA ALA A 189 41.40 -3.84 17.08
C ALA A 189 41.86 -4.26 15.67
N ILE A 190 43.13 -4.00 15.36
CA ILE A 190 43.64 -4.10 13.98
C ILE A 190 43.60 -5.53 13.42
N GLY A 191 42.61 -5.82 12.58
CA GLY A 191 42.43 -7.15 11.98
C GLY A 191 41.70 -8.15 12.87
N ASP A 192 41.09 -7.69 13.98
CA ASP A 192 40.19 -8.51 14.78
C ASP A 192 38.95 -8.93 13.98
N VAL A 193 38.45 -10.14 14.24
CA VAL A 193 37.22 -10.68 13.65
C VAL A 193 36.28 -11.19 14.75
N GLY A 194 35.16 -10.50 14.96
CA GLY A 194 34.11 -10.91 15.90
C GLY A 194 32.87 -11.40 15.17
N THR A 195 32.37 -12.59 15.51
CA THR A 195 31.14 -13.14 14.93
C THR A 195 30.14 -13.54 16.02
N VAL A 196 28.93 -13.00 15.95
CA VAL A 196 27.79 -13.37 16.81
C VAL A 196 26.71 -14.00 15.94
N ASN A 197 26.33 -15.23 16.26
CA ASN A 197 25.30 -16.00 15.58
C ASN A 197 24.13 -16.27 16.51
N LEU A 198 22.92 -15.91 16.10
CA LEU A 198 21.68 -16.18 16.83
C LEU A 198 20.70 -16.98 15.96
N ASP A 199 20.38 -18.19 16.39
CA ASP A 199 19.33 -19.01 15.79
C ASP A 199 18.07 -19.11 16.65
N ALA A 200 18.21 -19.05 17.99
CA ALA A 200 17.10 -19.02 18.93
C ALA A 200 17.54 -18.45 20.29
N GLY A 201 16.58 -17.92 21.06
CA GLY A 201 16.79 -17.34 22.38
C GLY A 201 16.56 -15.83 22.43
N THR A 202 16.63 -15.27 23.63
CA THR A 202 16.48 -13.83 23.86
C THR A 202 17.80 -13.23 24.33
N VAL A 203 18.30 -12.23 23.60
CA VAL A 203 19.49 -11.46 23.94
C VAL A 203 19.07 -10.04 24.29
N THR A 204 19.45 -9.56 25.47
CA THR A 204 19.23 -8.19 25.92
C THR A 204 20.57 -7.57 26.25
N VAL A 205 20.83 -6.38 25.68
CA VAL A 205 22.09 -5.66 25.83
C VAL A 205 21.81 -4.23 26.30
N GLY A 206 22.30 -3.87 27.49
CA GLY A 206 22.40 -2.47 27.94
C GLY A 206 22.50 -2.20 29.45
N GLY A 207 23.10 -1.01 29.74
CA GLY A 207 23.28 -0.25 31.00
C GLY A 207 24.21 0.98 30.76
N ASP A 208 24.10 2.06 31.57
CA ASP A 208 24.69 3.44 31.49
C ASP A 208 25.16 4.03 30.12
N TYR A 209 24.52 5.15 29.76
CA TYR A 209 24.73 6.25 28.79
C TYR A 209 25.66 6.18 27.54
N THR A 210 26.62 5.26 27.38
CA THR A 210 27.68 5.47 26.36
C THR A 210 27.72 4.54 25.15
N ASN A 211 27.26 3.28 25.18
CA ASN A 211 27.10 2.48 23.94
C ASN A 211 26.21 1.23 24.07
N SER A 212 25.58 0.82 22.97
CA SER A 212 24.97 -0.51 22.83
C SER A 212 25.27 -1.04 21.43
N GLY A 213 25.53 -2.35 21.32
CA GLY A 213 25.86 -3.09 20.09
C GLY A 213 26.91 -2.42 19.20
N GLN A 214 28.18 -2.82 19.28
CA GLN A 214 29.24 -2.28 18.42
C GLN A 214 29.90 -3.37 17.59
N PHE A 215 29.89 -3.21 16.27
CA PHE A 215 30.49 -4.19 15.35
C PHE A 215 31.50 -3.48 14.44
N GLY A 216 32.72 -4.02 14.34
CA GLY A 216 33.82 -3.37 13.62
C GLY A 216 34.12 -2.00 14.20
N HIS A 217 34.46 -1.93 15.49
CA HIS A 217 34.59 -0.69 16.25
C HIS A 217 35.98 -0.53 16.89
N GLY A 218 36.67 0.58 16.63
CA GLY A 218 38.03 0.80 17.14
C GLY A 218 39.10 0.14 16.25
N GLY A 219 40.36 0.57 16.40
CA GLY A 219 41.48 0.11 15.56
C GLY A 219 41.28 0.36 14.06
N SER A 220 42.08 -0.30 13.23
CA SER A 220 42.06 -0.22 11.77
C SER A 220 41.82 -1.60 11.15
N ALA A 221 40.86 -1.71 10.23
CA ALA A 221 40.50 -2.98 9.56
C ALA A 221 39.91 -4.08 10.48
N ALA A 222 39.21 -3.71 11.56
CA ALA A 222 38.43 -4.67 12.36
C ALA A 222 37.17 -5.16 11.60
N THR A 223 36.74 -6.41 11.83
CA THR A 223 35.54 -7.00 11.21
C THR A 223 34.56 -7.49 12.27
N GLY A 224 33.32 -7.01 12.22
CA GLY A 224 32.22 -7.48 13.08
C GLY A 224 31.07 -8.07 12.27
N ASN A 225 30.64 -9.29 12.63
CA ASN A 225 29.52 -9.99 11.98
C ASN A 225 28.42 -10.29 13.00
N LEU A 226 27.19 -9.94 12.66
CA LEU A 226 25.98 -10.30 13.41
C LEU A 226 25.03 -11.06 12.48
N ASN A 227 24.78 -12.34 12.76
CA ASN A 227 23.90 -13.19 11.97
C ASN A 227 22.69 -13.63 12.81
N ILE A 228 21.48 -13.43 12.27
CA ILE A 228 20.22 -13.71 12.97
C ILE A 228 19.31 -14.53 12.05
N SER A 229 18.95 -15.75 12.46
CA SER A 229 17.96 -16.58 11.75
C SER A 229 16.68 -16.78 12.56
N GLY A 230 16.72 -16.53 13.87
CA GLY A 230 15.59 -16.64 14.78
C GLY A 230 15.89 -15.95 16.11
N GLY A 231 15.02 -16.13 17.10
CA GLY A 231 15.14 -15.46 18.41
C GLY A 231 14.96 -13.94 18.34
N SER A 232 15.39 -13.25 19.40
CA SER A 232 15.29 -11.80 19.51
C SER A 232 16.54 -11.17 20.14
N ILE A 233 17.02 -10.06 19.59
CA ILE A 233 18.03 -9.18 20.21
C ILE A 233 17.42 -7.81 20.48
N SER A 234 17.60 -7.29 21.69
CA SER A 234 17.25 -5.92 22.04
C SER A 234 18.48 -5.15 22.52
N PHE A 235 18.77 -4.03 21.89
CA PHE A 235 19.76 -3.04 22.33
C PHE A 235 19.04 -1.83 22.92
N ASN A 236 19.34 -1.46 24.17
CA ASN A 236 18.61 -0.39 24.88
C ASN A 236 19.00 1.06 24.49
N ASN A 237 19.93 1.25 23.55
CA ASN A 237 20.40 2.57 23.14
C ASN A 237 20.58 2.68 21.61
N ARG A 238 21.63 2.05 21.07
CA ARG A 238 22.03 2.13 19.66
C ARG A 238 22.47 0.76 19.16
N LEU A 239 22.57 0.61 17.84
CA LEU A 239 23.45 -0.35 17.18
C LEU A 239 24.42 0.43 16.29
N ALA A 240 25.71 0.35 16.58
CA ALA A 240 26.79 1.04 15.87
C ALA A 240 27.56 0.06 14.98
N LEU A 241 27.64 0.35 13.69
CA LEU A 241 28.25 -0.52 12.69
C LEU A 241 29.40 0.19 11.97
N GLY A 242 30.58 -0.43 11.91
CA GLY A 242 31.71 0.04 11.11
C GLY A 242 32.25 1.39 11.55
N VAL A 243 32.25 1.65 12.86
CA VAL A 243 32.64 2.93 13.46
C VAL A 243 34.14 2.97 13.67
N GLY A 244 34.81 3.97 13.11
CA GLY A 244 36.24 4.20 13.31
C GLY A 244 36.52 5.23 14.40
N THR A 245 37.60 5.02 15.15
CA THR A 245 38.23 6.06 15.99
C THR A 245 39.72 6.11 15.65
N ASN A 246 40.20 7.26 15.16
CA ASN A 246 41.61 7.68 15.19
C ASN A 246 42.62 7.05 14.16
N THR A 247 43.15 7.93 13.29
CA THR A 247 44.51 8.04 12.69
C THR A 247 45.23 6.91 11.91
N SER A 248 44.66 5.75 11.58
CA SER A 248 45.43 4.69 10.86
C SER A 248 44.76 4.06 9.61
N THR A 249 45.58 3.37 8.79
CA THR A 249 45.32 2.89 7.43
C THR A 249 44.44 1.64 7.36
N GLY A 250 43.14 1.78 7.12
CA GLY A 250 42.21 0.66 6.89
C GLY A 250 40.87 0.85 7.60
N GLY A 251 39.76 0.83 6.85
CA GLY A 251 38.41 1.03 7.38
C GLY A 251 37.83 -0.24 8.01
N ASN A 252 37.13 -0.09 9.14
CA ASN A 252 36.45 -1.21 9.80
C ASN A 252 35.25 -1.71 9.01
N VAL A 253 34.96 -3.00 9.06
CA VAL A 253 33.85 -3.65 8.35
C VAL A 253 32.84 -4.21 9.34
N ALA A 254 31.56 -3.92 9.13
CA ALA A 254 30.47 -4.46 9.93
C ALA A 254 29.36 -5.00 9.04
N THR A 255 28.96 -6.24 9.27
CA THR A 255 27.87 -6.89 8.53
C THR A 255 26.81 -7.41 9.49
N VAL A 256 25.56 -7.01 9.27
CA VAL A 256 24.39 -7.60 9.91
C VAL A 256 23.62 -8.38 8.86
N THR A 257 23.37 -9.66 9.10
CA THR A 257 22.56 -10.52 8.22
C THR A 257 21.38 -11.08 8.97
N MET A 258 20.17 -10.72 8.55
CA MET A 258 18.92 -11.20 9.12
C MET A 258 18.19 -12.06 8.09
N THR A 259 17.93 -13.31 8.43
CA THR A 259 17.08 -14.25 7.67
C THR A 259 15.79 -14.59 8.40
N GLY A 260 15.70 -14.22 9.68
CA GLY A 260 14.56 -14.36 10.55
C GLY A 260 14.81 -13.64 11.89
N GLY A 261 13.97 -13.89 12.89
CA GLY A 261 14.09 -13.28 14.22
C GLY A 261 13.77 -11.78 14.27
N THR A 262 13.96 -11.19 15.44
CA THR A 262 13.72 -9.76 15.69
C THR A 262 14.98 -9.08 16.22
N LEU A 263 15.33 -7.94 15.63
CA LEU A 263 16.36 -7.05 16.15
C LEU A 263 15.71 -5.72 16.50
N THR A 264 15.80 -5.32 17.76
CA THR A 264 15.21 -4.10 18.28
C THR A 264 16.29 -3.16 18.79
N THR A 265 16.24 -1.89 18.39
CA THR A 265 17.00 -0.82 19.06
C THR A 265 15.99 0.04 19.82
N ASP A 266 15.81 -0.22 21.11
CA ASP A 266 14.99 0.60 21.99
C ASP A 266 15.78 1.84 22.43
N SER A 267 15.10 2.94 22.74
CA SER A 267 15.71 4.02 23.51
C SER A 267 14.73 4.45 24.59
N ALA A 268 15.06 4.11 25.84
CA ALA A 268 14.46 4.77 26.99
C ALA A 268 14.88 6.26 27.11
N HIS A 269 15.75 6.77 26.22
CA HIS A 269 16.33 8.11 26.30
C HIS A 269 16.26 8.91 25.00
N ASN A 270 15.78 10.16 25.13
CA ASN A 270 15.32 11.09 24.09
C ASN A 270 16.44 12.02 23.57
N GLU A 271 17.71 11.61 23.62
CA GLU A 271 18.79 12.43 23.07
C GLU A 271 19.11 11.98 21.64
N ASP A 272 18.48 12.70 20.69
CA ASP A 272 18.44 12.51 19.22
C ASP A 272 19.76 12.22 18.50
N TRP A 273 20.91 12.39 19.15
CA TRP A 273 22.19 12.34 18.45
C TRP A 273 22.52 10.93 17.94
N HIS A 274 22.34 9.89 18.75
CA HIS A 274 22.82 8.53 18.43
C HIS A 274 21.74 7.44 18.45
N ALA A 275 20.47 7.77 18.67
CA ALA A 275 19.40 6.78 18.80
C ALA A 275 19.11 6.03 17.47
N GLY A 276 18.96 4.69 17.55
CA GLY A 276 18.66 3.80 16.41
C GLY A 276 19.87 3.01 15.87
N VAL A 277 19.87 2.73 14.57
CA VAL A 277 20.97 2.05 13.87
C VAL A 277 21.84 3.06 13.14
N ASN A 278 23.10 3.18 13.56
CA ASN A 278 24.06 4.05 12.89
C ASN A 278 25.11 3.24 12.13
N MET A 279 25.24 3.56 10.86
CA MET A 279 26.09 2.89 9.89
C MET A 279 27.26 3.78 9.48
N ALA A 280 28.47 3.23 9.60
CA ALA A 280 29.73 3.77 9.08
C ALA A 280 30.01 5.24 9.49
N SER A 281 29.68 5.62 10.73
CA SER A 281 30.03 6.93 11.28
C SER A 281 31.54 7.05 11.50
N GLY A 282 32.18 8.03 10.88
CA GLY A 282 33.60 8.32 11.04
C GLY A 282 33.84 9.61 11.80
N TYR A 283 34.20 9.51 13.08
CA TYR A 283 35.01 10.53 13.72
C TYR A 283 36.48 10.12 13.49
N ASP A 284 37.12 10.76 12.51
CA ASP A 284 38.59 10.88 12.45
C ASP A 284 39.40 9.64 11.96
N THR A 285 39.08 9.08 10.79
CA THR A 285 39.97 8.13 10.07
C THR A 285 40.31 8.60 8.65
N ALA A 286 41.52 8.24 8.18
CA ALA A 286 42.00 8.49 6.81
C ALA A 286 41.33 7.57 5.76
N THR A 287 40.62 6.53 6.20
CA THR A 287 39.87 5.58 5.37
C THR A 287 38.55 5.29 6.09
N GLY A 288 37.41 5.62 5.47
CA GLY A 288 36.10 5.39 6.09
C GLY A 288 35.77 3.89 6.22
N GLY A 289 35.03 3.50 7.26
CA GLY A 289 34.57 2.12 7.47
C GLY A 289 33.53 1.66 6.45
N ALA A 290 33.11 0.40 6.50
CA ALA A 290 32.06 -0.19 5.68
C ALA A 290 31.02 -0.87 6.59
N ALA A 291 29.75 -0.49 6.46
CA ALA A 291 28.64 -1.08 7.19
C ALA A 291 27.59 -1.60 6.20
N THR A 292 27.24 -2.88 6.33
CA THR A 292 26.21 -3.52 5.51
C THR A 292 25.13 -4.15 6.39
N ILE A 293 23.87 -3.90 6.07
CA ILE A 293 22.73 -4.64 6.62
C ILE A 293 22.06 -5.40 5.49
N ASN A 294 21.94 -6.72 5.64
CA ASN A 294 21.20 -7.60 4.74
C ASN A 294 19.92 -8.06 5.43
N LEU A 295 18.81 -7.41 5.12
CA LEU A 295 17.50 -7.70 5.68
C LEU A 295 16.75 -8.70 4.78
N ASN A 296 17.22 -9.95 4.79
CA ASN A 296 16.68 -11.06 3.99
C ASN A 296 15.43 -11.71 4.61
N GLY A 297 15.11 -11.37 5.85
CA GLY A 297 13.96 -11.86 6.59
C GLY A 297 13.96 -11.30 8.02
N GLY A 298 12.96 -11.66 8.82
CA GLY A 298 12.81 -11.16 10.19
C GLY A 298 12.38 -9.69 10.25
N THR A 299 12.47 -9.10 11.45
CA THR A 299 12.06 -7.71 11.72
C THR A 299 13.18 -6.91 12.37
N LEU A 300 13.60 -5.82 11.73
CA LEU A 300 14.40 -4.75 12.34
C LEU A 300 13.46 -3.65 12.84
N SER A 301 13.21 -3.61 14.15
CA SER A 301 12.41 -2.58 14.82
C SER A 301 13.33 -1.49 15.37
N THR A 302 13.23 -0.27 14.85
CA THR A 302 14.17 0.80 15.19
C THR A 302 13.51 2.17 15.14
N LEU A 303 14.17 3.15 15.76
CA LEU A 303 13.80 4.56 15.69
C LEU A 303 14.16 5.16 14.34
N ARG A 304 15.32 4.79 13.79
CA ARG A 304 15.82 5.17 12.46
C ARG A 304 17.07 4.38 12.08
N VAL A 305 17.37 4.36 10.79
CA VAL A 305 18.64 3.89 10.23
C VAL A 305 19.33 5.06 9.52
N PHE A 306 20.56 5.37 9.92
CA PHE A 306 21.26 6.56 9.44
C PHE A 306 22.78 6.38 9.37
N SER A 307 23.45 7.33 8.72
CA SER A 307 24.91 7.49 8.77
C SER A 307 25.22 8.93 9.16
N GLU A 308 26.02 9.13 10.21
CA GLU A 308 26.38 10.47 10.71
C GLU A 308 27.18 11.29 9.67
N THR A 309 26.85 12.59 9.58
CA THR A 309 27.47 13.56 8.67
C THR A 309 28.33 14.62 9.36
N GLY A 310 28.53 14.53 10.68
CA GLY A 310 29.12 15.62 11.49
C GLY A 310 30.64 15.65 11.63
N GLY A 311 31.38 14.67 11.11
CA GLY A 311 32.84 14.56 11.27
C GLY A 311 33.63 15.16 10.10
N THR A 312 34.85 15.67 10.36
CA THR A 312 35.79 16.16 9.34
C THR A 312 36.56 15.06 8.59
N GLY A 313 36.27 13.78 8.88
CA GLY A 313 36.95 12.60 8.32
C GLY A 313 36.32 12.08 7.01
N VAL A 314 36.95 11.06 6.41
CA VAL A 314 36.41 10.38 5.23
C VAL A 314 35.18 9.57 5.63
N LYS A 315 34.02 9.89 5.05
CA LYS A 315 32.78 9.12 5.28
C LYS A 315 32.95 7.67 4.80
N GLY A 316 32.58 6.72 5.65
CA GLY A 316 32.52 5.31 5.29
C GLY A 316 31.38 4.96 4.34
N THR A 317 31.39 3.72 3.85
CA THR A 317 30.31 3.17 3.04
C THR A 317 29.21 2.57 3.92
N SER A 318 27.96 2.96 3.69
CA SER A 318 26.79 2.44 4.41
C SER A 318 25.76 1.91 3.42
N THR A 319 25.57 0.59 3.42
CA THR A 319 24.70 -0.11 2.47
C THR A 319 23.60 -0.85 3.22
N PHE A 320 22.35 -0.50 2.93
CA PHE A 320 21.17 -1.20 3.44
C PHE A 320 20.52 -2.00 2.31
N ASN A 321 20.48 -3.32 2.44
CA ASN A 321 19.89 -4.21 1.45
C ASN A 321 18.57 -4.75 1.95
N PHE A 322 17.48 -4.32 1.33
CA PHE A 322 16.15 -4.90 1.49
C PHE A 322 16.00 -6.16 0.64
N ASN A 323 15.61 -7.27 1.26
CA ASN A 323 15.40 -8.52 0.54
C ASN A 323 14.32 -9.39 1.22
N GLY A 324 13.19 -8.77 1.57
CA GLY A 324 12.00 -9.45 2.12
C GLY A 324 11.85 -9.40 3.65
N GLY A 325 12.86 -8.96 4.41
CA GLY A 325 12.67 -8.66 5.83
C GLY A 325 12.04 -7.29 6.08
N MET A 326 11.46 -7.12 7.27
CA MET A 326 10.67 -5.96 7.66
C MET A 326 11.50 -4.91 8.41
N LEU A 327 11.45 -3.65 7.95
CA LEU A 327 11.89 -2.48 8.71
C LEU A 327 10.66 -1.88 9.40
N GLN A 328 10.63 -1.90 10.73
CA GLN A 328 9.49 -1.46 11.53
C GLN A 328 9.81 -0.20 12.33
N ALA A 329 8.91 0.78 12.29
CA ALA A 329 9.05 2.04 13.02
C ALA A 329 8.62 1.91 14.49
N GLN A 330 9.27 2.70 15.35
CA GLN A 330 8.94 2.77 16.78
C GLN A 330 8.46 4.14 17.26
N VAL A 331 8.71 5.19 16.46
CA VAL A 331 8.29 6.57 16.77
C VAL A 331 8.06 7.35 15.47
N ASN A 332 7.37 8.49 15.56
CA ASN A 332 7.25 9.42 14.44
C ASN A 332 8.64 10.03 14.12
N ARG A 333 9.12 9.93 12.87
CA ARG A 333 10.41 10.49 12.44
C ARG A 333 10.39 10.96 10.99
N THR A 334 11.06 12.06 10.68
CA THR A 334 11.20 12.57 9.30
C THR A 334 12.44 12.03 8.58
N ASP A 335 13.27 11.28 9.27
CA ASP A 335 14.57 10.74 8.85
C ASP A 335 14.68 9.25 9.22
N PHE A 336 13.60 8.48 9.00
CA PHE A 336 13.53 7.07 9.40
C PHE A 336 14.57 6.18 8.72
N LEU A 337 14.88 6.46 7.45
CA LEU A 337 16.00 5.86 6.72
C LEU A 337 16.65 6.95 5.86
N GLY A 338 17.89 7.32 6.15
CA GLY A 338 18.50 8.50 5.54
C GLY A 338 20.02 8.58 5.64
N GLY A 339 20.63 9.32 4.72
CA GLY A 339 22.06 9.64 4.76
C GLY A 339 22.98 8.46 4.45
N LEU A 340 22.48 7.36 3.91
CA LEU A 340 23.28 6.18 3.57
C LEU A 340 23.99 6.35 2.22
N THR A 341 25.02 5.53 1.98
CA THR A 341 25.65 5.42 0.66
C THR A 341 24.68 4.79 -0.34
N GLN A 342 24.02 3.70 0.03
CA GLN A 342 23.03 3.00 -0.80
C GLN A 342 21.94 2.37 0.06
N ALA A 343 20.70 2.41 -0.43
CA ALA A 343 19.62 1.55 0.03
C ALA A 343 19.07 0.78 -1.17
N ASN A 344 19.37 -0.51 -1.24
CA ASN A 344 19.07 -1.36 -2.39
C ASN A 344 17.84 -2.23 -2.13
N LEU A 345 16.94 -2.29 -3.10
CA LEU A 345 15.84 -3.24 -3.17
C LEU A 345 16.29 -4.42 -4.04
N ARG A 346 16.36 -5.60 -3.43
CA ARG A 346 16.74 -6.86 -4.09
C ARG A 346 15.50 -7.68 -4.46
N ASN A 347 15.68 -8.95 -4.81
CA ASN A 347 14.59 -9.83 -5.27
C ASN A 347 13.39 -9.91 -4.30
N GLY A 348 13.62 -9.88 -2.98
CA GLY A 348 12.56 -9.88 -1.97
C GLY A 348 11.94 -8.51 -1.69
N GLY A 349 12.51 -7.42 -2.22
CA GLY A 349 11.99 -6.06 -2.07
C GLY A 349 12.10 -5.52 -0.64
N ALA A 350 11.59 -4.30 -0.47
CA ALA A 350 11.48 -3.61 0.81
C ALA A 350 10.12 -3.87 1.46
N VAL A 351 10.12 -4.25 2.74
CA VAL A 351 8.93 -4.29 3.58
C VAL A 351 9.09 -3.26 4.68
N VAL A 352 8.22 -2.25 4.70
CA VAL A 352 8.24 -1.17 5.69
C VAL A 352 6.93 -1.16 6.46
N ASP A 353 7.00 -1.44 7.76
CA ASP A 353 5.86 -1.35 8.67
C ASP A 353 5.96 -0.07 9.49
N THR A 354 4.97 0.80 9.36
CA THR A 354 4.92 2.04 10.13
C THR A 354 4.49 1.83 11.56
N ASN A 355 3.91 0.69 11.91
CA ASN A 355 3.49 0.36 13.28
C ASN A 355 2.63 1.48 13.94
N GLY A 356 1.83 2.18 13.14
CA GLY A 356 1.00 3.31 13.59
C GLY A 356 1.70 4.68 13.61
N PHE A 357 2.98 4.76 13.31
CA PHE A 357 3.76 6.02 13.30
C PHE A 357 3.84 6.68 11.92
N ASN A 358 4.05 7.98 11.91
CA ASN A 358 4.32 8.75 10.70
C ASN A 358 5.83 8.85 10.50
N VAL A 359 6.33 8.21 9.45
CA VAL A 359 7.75 8.14 9.12
C VAL A 359 8.03 8.61 7.70
N THR A 360 9.21 9.19 7.49
CA THR A 360 9.69 9.60 6.16
C THR A 360 11.01 8.91 5.83
N ILE A 361 11.12 8.42 4.60
CA ILE A 361 12.36 7.90 4.03
C ILE A 361 12.89 8.93 3.02
N PRO A 362 13.85 9.80 3.44
CA PRO A 362 14.55 10.69 2.52
C PRO A 362 15.61 10.00 1.66
N GLN A 363 16.01 8.77 2.00
CA GLN A 363 16.97 7.99 1.24
C GLN A 363 16.42 7.56 -0.13
N ALA A 364 17.24 7.63 -1.18
CA ALA A 364 16.92 7.01 -2.46
C ALA A 364 16.89 5.49 -2.32
N LEU A 365 15.77 4.88 -2.71
CA LEU A 365 15.55 3.45 -2.79
C LEU A 365 15.87 2.97 -4.20
N LEU A 366 16.92 2.17 -4.33
CA LEU A 366 17.52 1.85 -5.61
C LEU A 366 17.20 0.41 -6.03
N HIS A 367 17.03 0.19 -7.33
CA HIS A 367 17.16 -1.17 -7.87
C HIS A 367 18.57 -1.68 -7.59
N SER A 368 18.67 -2.92 -7.09
CA SER A 368 19.96 -3.54 -6.78
C SER A 368 20.74 -3.93 -8.04
N ASN A 369 22.04 -3.60 -8.07
CA ASN A 369 22.99 -4.11 -9.06
C ASN A 369 23.87 -5.23 -8.50
N ILE A 370 23.48 -5.85 -7.39
CA ILE A 370 24.27 -6.90 -6.74
C ILE A 370 24.05 -8.23 -7.48
N GLY A 371 25.14 -8.96 -7.74
CA GLY A 371 25.07 -10.25 -8.44
C GLY A 371 24.09 -11.24 -7.80
N GLY A 372 23.33 -11.95 -8.65
CA GLY A 372 22.27 -12.87 -8.24
C GLY A 372 20.87 -12.25 -8.19
N ASP A 373 20.76 -10.93 -8.33
CA ASP A 373 19.46 -10.25 -8.41
C ASP A 373 18.88 -10.26 -9.84
N ASN A 374 17.56 -10.26 -9.93
CA ASN A 374 16.80 -10.23 -11.17
C ASN A 374 16.81 -8.81 -11.77
N ALA A 375 16.48 -8.71 -13.07
CA ALA A 375 16.30 -7.41 -13.73
C ALA A 375 15.14 -6.56 -13.16
N THR A 376 14.24 -7.20 -12.41
CA THR A 376 13.17 -6.54 -11.66
C THR A 376 13.30 -6.95 -10.20
N ASP A 377 13.40 -5.96 -9.31
CA ASP A 377 13.45 -6.19 -7.86
C ASP A 377 12.06 -6.53 -7.29
N GLY A 378 12.01 -6.85 -5.99
CA GLY A 378 10.76 -7.19 -5.31
C GLY A 378 9.86 -6.00 -4.99
N GLY A 379 10.29 -4.76 -5.27
CA GLY A 379 9.49 -3.56 -5.07
C GLY A 379 9.32 -3.16 -3.59
N LEU A 380 8.21 -2.51 -3.26
CA LEU A 380 7.94 -1.94 -1.95
C LEU A 380 6.59 -2.42 -1.39
N THR A 381 6.60 -2.98 -0.20
CA THR A 381 5.41 -3.29 0.60
C THR A 381 5.33 -2.36 1.80
N LYS A 382 4.23 -1.61 1.91
CA LYS A 382 3.92 -0.72 3.02
C LYS A 382 2.85 -1.35 3.91
N SER A 383 3.15 -1.49 5.20
CA SER A 383 2.22 -1.97 6.24
C SER A 383 2.12 -0.98 7.41
N GLY A 384 1.22 -1.24 8.37
CA GLY A 384 0.99 -0.41 9.55
C GLY A 384 0.08 0.79 9.29
N ALA A 385 -0.71 1.18 10.30
CA ALA A 385 -1.76 2.21 10.15
C ALA A 385 -1.22 3.64 9.93
N GLY A 386 0.05 3.90 10.26
CA GLY A 386 0.66 5.23 10.13
C GLY A 386 1.08 5.57 8.69
N VAL A 387 1.57 6.79 8.48
CA VAL A 387 1.98 7.27 7.15
C VAL A 387 3.46 6.98 6.86
N LEU A 388 3.75 6.34 5.73
CA LEU A 388 5.10 6.32 5.14
C LEU A 388 5.19 7.39 4.06
N THR A 389 6.08 8.36 4.22
CA THR A 389 6.35 9.38 3.20
C THR A 389 7.63 9.05 2.45
N LEU A 390 7.53 8.99 1.12
CA LEU A 390 8.67 9.02 0.20
C LEU A 390 8.72 10.40 -0.43
N ASN A 391 9.86 11.08 -0.32
CA ASN A 391 10.07 12.40 -0.93
C ASN A 391 11.27 12.42 -1.88
N ASN A 392 11.98 11.30 -2.04
CA ASN A 392 13.29 11.32 -2.66
C ASN A 392 13.31 11.49 -4.18
N VAL A 393 12.31 11.24 -5.00
CA VAL A 393 12.40 11.32 -6.48
C VAL A 393 13.44 10.40 -7.19
N ASP A 394 14.70 10.25 -6.73
CA ASP A 394 15.78 9.38 -7.25
C ASP A 394 15.60 7.89 -6.92
N ASN A 395 14.41 7.52 -6.47
CA ASN A 395 14.01 6.14 -6.35
C ASN A 395 14.03 5.46 -7.72
N SER A 396 14.81 4.38 -7.85
CA SER A 396 15.00 3.66 -9.11
C SER A 396 14.52 2.21 -9.07
N PHE A 397 13.96 1.77 -7.94
CA PHE A 397 13.38 0.43 -7.82
C PHE A 397 12.28 0.17 -8.87
N THR A 398 12.19 -1.07 -9.31
CA THR A 398 11.48 -1.50 -10.52
C THR A 398 10.31 -2.43 -10.22
N GLY A 399 10.30 -3.09 -9.07
CA GLY A 399 9.22 -3.97 -8.65
C GLY A 399 7.93 -3.23 -8.31
N ASN A 400 6.87 -3.99 -8.06
CA ASN A 400 5.54 -3.47 -7.75
C ASN A 400 5.50 -2.74 -6.39
N ILE A 401 4.44 -1.98 -6.17
CA ILE A 401 4.15 -1.40 -4.85
C ILE A 401 2.87 -2.01 -4.32
N THR A 402 2.87 -2.40 -3.05
CA THR A 402 1.67 -2.82 -2.32
C THR A 402 1.51 -1.98 -1.06
N VAL A 403 0.35 -1.36 -0.88
CA VAL A 403 -0.02 -0.61 0.33
C VAL A 403 -1.09 -1.42 1.05
N ASN A 404 -0.67 -2.18 2.06
CA ASN A 404 -1.54 -3.09 2.82
C ASN A 404 -2.38 -2.33 3.86
N ALA A 405 -1.85 -1.24 4.44
CA ALA A 405 -2.51 -0.47 5.49
C ALA A 405 -1.91 0.95 5.62
N GLY A 406 -2.70 1.86 6.19
CA GLY A 406 -2.30 3.25 6.45
C GLY A 406 -2.08 4.01 5.15
N THR A 407 -1.18 5.00 5.16
CA THR A 407 -0.93 5.83 3.97
C THR A 407 0.48 5.65 3.43
N LEU A 408 0.62 5.48 2.12
CA LEU A 408 1.85 5.75 1.38
C LEU A 408 1.74 7.13 0.74
N ARG A 409 2.53 8.08 1.21
CA ARG A 409 2.55 9.46 0.69
C ARG A 409 3.74 9.66 -0.24
N ALA A 410 3.47 10.10 -1.46
CA ALA A 410 4.48 10.55 -2.41
C ALA A 410 4.53 12.08 -2.43
N ASN A 411 5.69 12.64 -2.03
CA ASN A 411 5.88 14.08 -1.83
C ASN A 411 7.15 14.63 -2.51
N GLY A 412 7.59 13.99 -3.58
CA GLY A 412 8.74 14.45 -4.37
C GLY A 412 8.29 14.95 -5.74
N ILE A 413 8.81 16.11 -6.16
CA ILE A 413 8.53 16.73 -7.46
C ILE A 413 9.73 16.50 -8.40
N ARG A 414 9.46 16.03 -9.62
CA ARG A 414 10.36 16.24 -10.75
C ARG A 414 9.64 16.95 -11.88
N ASN A 415 10.36 17.86 -12.54
CA ASN A 415 9.84 18.52 -13.72
C ASN A 415 10.18 17.71 -14.98
N GLY A 416 9.19 17.39 -15.82
CA GLY A 416 9.34 16.63 -17.07
C GLY A 416 9.14 15.10 -16.96
N TYR A 417 9.13 14.42 -18.12
CA TYR A 417 9.08 12.95 -18.18
C TYR A 417 10.47 12.36 -17.94
N LEU A 418 10.63 11.67 -16.81
CA LEU A 418 11.85 10.93 -16.47
C LEU A 418 11.50 9.46 -16.21
N ALA A 419 12.49 8.58 -16.45
CA ALA A 419 12.33 7.14 -16.23
C ALA A 419 12.08 6.76 -14.77
N THR A 420 12.26 7.69 -13.82
CA THR A 420 12.13 7.47 -12.37
C THR A 420 11.42 8.64 -11.69
N GLY A 421 10.57 8.33 -10.71
CA GLY A 421 9.90 9.30 -9.85
C GLY A 421 9.91 8.89 -8.38
N THR A 422 9.12 9.59 -7.56
CA THR A 422 9.04 9.33 -6.12
C THR A 422 8.63 7.89 -5.78
N LEU A 423 7.93 7.21 -6.68
CA LEU A 423 7.47 5.83 -6.53
C LEU A 423 8.28 4.82 -7.38
N GLY A 424 9.54 5.13 -7.69
CA GLY A 424 10.43 4.25 -8.44
C GLY A 424 10.37 4.47 -9.96
N ALA A 425 10.78 3.45 -10.72
CA ALA A 425 10.85 3.51 -12.19
C ALA A 425 9.48 3.55 -12.88
N ASN A 426 9.23 4.48 -13.79
CA ASN A 426 7.98 4.54 -14.55
C ASN A 426 7.98 3.47 -15.64
N ALA A 427 7.17 2.42 -15.48
CA ALA A 427 7.03 1.34 -16.44
C ALA A 427 5.60 0.79 -16.45
N GLY A 428 5.01 0.61 -17.64
CA GLY A 428 3.63 0.12 -17.79
C GLY A 428 3.40 -1.33 -17.36
N SER A 429 4.47 -2.10 -17.14
CA SER A 429 4.39 -3.45 -16.57
C SER A 429 4.27 -3.45 -15.05
N ARG A 430 4.44 -2.31 -14.37
CA ARG A 430 4.38 -2.20 -12.91
C ARG A 430 2.94 -1.98 -12.44
N THR A 431 2.64 -2.56 -11.29
CA THR A 431 1.37 -2.36 -10.59
C THR A 431 1.60 -1.74 -9.22
N ILE A 432 0.76 -0.77 -8.88
CA ILE A 432 0.63 -0.21 -7.54
C ILE A 432 -0.71 -0.65 -6.99
N THR A 433 -0.70 -1.51 -5.98
CA THR A 433 -1.90 -2.07 -5.35
C THR A 433 -2.15 -1.38 -4.02
N VAL A 434 -3.38 -0.92 -3.80
CA VAL A 434 -3.83 -0.30 -2.55
C VAL A 434 -4.99 -1.12 -2.02
N ASP A 435 -4.77 -1.78 -0.89
CA ASP A 435 -5.76 -2.67 -0.27
C ASP A 435 -6.80 -1.89 0.55
N SER A 436 -7.81 -2.59 1.05
CA SER A 436 -8.83 -2.02 1.93
C SER A 436 -8.17 -1.31 3.12
N ASP A 437 -8.71 -0.15 3.51
CA ASP A 437 -8.19 0.69 4.61
C ASP A 437 -6.81 1.31 4.36
N ALA A 438 -6.28 1.20 3.14
CA ALA A 438 -5.05 1.86 2.74
C ALA A 438 -5.31 3.08 1.83
N THR A 439 -4.37 4.03 1.86
CA THR A 439 -4.39 5.24 1.04
C THR A 439 -3.06 5.43 0.29
N LEU A 440 -3.14 5.68 -1.01
CA LEU A 440 -2.05 6.27 -1.80
C LEU A 440 -2.28 7.79 -1.90
N ASP A 441 -1.35 8.59 -1.40
CA ASP A 441 -1.53 10.04 -1.25
C ASP A 441 -0.48 10.84 -2.03
N PHE A 442 -0.91 11.62 -3.01
CA PHE A 442 -0.07 12.46 -3.84
C PHE A 442 -0.16 13.91 -3.39
N THR A 443 0.92 14.40 -2.77
CA THR A 443 0.97 15.76 -2.23
C THR A 443 1.78 16.73 -3.09
N SER A 444 2.07 16.34 -4.33
CA SER A 444 2.94 17.07 -5.25
C SER A 444 2.56 16.78 -6.70
N ASN A 445 2.93 17.68 -7.60
CA ASN A 445 2.75 17.50 -9.04
C ASN A 445 3.71 16.43 -9.59
N ASN A 446 3.28 15.73 -10.65
CA ASN A 446 4.12 14.85 -11.46
C ASN A 446 4.79 13.70 -10.68
N ILE A 447 4.05 13.03 -9.78
CA ILE A 447 4.57 11.90 -9.01
C ILE A 447 5.06 10.77 -9.91
N PHE A 448 4.30 10.46 -10.96
CA PHE A 448 4.73 9.55 -12.02
C PHE A 448 5.52 10.29 -13.09
N ALA A 449 4.88 11.25 -13.77
CA ALA A 449 5.44 11.95 -14.91
C ALA A 449 4.76 13.29 -15.14
N GLY A 450 5.42 14.18 -15.90
CA GLY A 450 4.79 15.34 -16.54
C GLY A 450 4.37 15.06 -17.99
N GLY A 451 4.22 16.11 -18.80
CA GLY A 451 3.91 16.00 -20.23
C GLY A 451 4.83 15.07 -21.04
N GLY A 452 4.24 14.40 -22.04
CA GLY A 452 4.92 13.45 -22.94
C GLY A 452 4.89 11.98 -22.50
N ALA A 453 4.32 11.68 -21.34
CA ALA A 453 4.08 10.29 -20.94
C ALA A 453 2.97 9.66 -21.80
N THR A 454 2.96 8.33 -21.84
CA THR A 454 1.89 7.54 -22.46
C THR A 454 1.33 6.56 -21.45
N ALA A 455 0.08 6.12 -21.62
CA ALA A 455 -0.55 5.15 -20.73
C ALA A 455 0.28 3.86 -20.56
N GLY A 456 0.94 3.39 -21.62
CA GLY A 456 1.80 2.20 -21.59
C GLY A 456 3.17 2.43 -20.95
N GLY A 457 3.56 3.68 -20.70
CA GLY A 457 4.79 4.05 -19.99
C GLY A 457 4.60 4.29 -18.50
N LEU A 458 3.36 4.28 -18.00
CA LEU A 458 3.02 4.58 -16.61
C LEU A 458 2.52 3.33 -15.87
N PRO A 459 2.84 3.17 -14.58
CA PRO A 459 2.35 2.05 -13.80
C PRO A 459 0.82 2.03 -13.74
N GLN A 460 0.25 0.83 -13.65
CA GLN A 460 -1.16 0.64 -13.35
C GLN A 460 -1.41 0.87 -11.86
N VAL A 461 -2.48 1.59 -11.52
CA VAL A 461 -2.97 1.72 -10.14
C VAL A 461 -4.17 0.80 -9.95
N VAL A 462 -4.16 -0.01 -8.90
CA VAL A 462 -5.23 -0.95 -8.54
C VAL A 462 -5.69 -0.64 -7.11
N LEU A 463 -6.96 -0.24 -6.97
CA LEU A 463 -7.56 0.07 -5.68
C LEU A 463 -8.54 -1.05 -5.28
N ASN A 464 -8.13 -1.93 -4.37
CA ASN A 464 -8.91 -3.06 -3.86
C ASN A 464 -9.66 -2.68 -2.58
N GLY A 465 -10.67 -1.82 -2.70
CA GLY A 465 -11.34 -1.20 -1.55
C GLY A 465 -10.58 -0.03 -0.92
N GLY A 466 -9.31 0.15 -1.27
CA GLY A 466 -8.48 1.28 -0.84
C GLY A 466 -8.79 2.59 -1.56
N ALA A 467 -8.08 3.64 -1.15
CA ALA A 467 -8.23 4.98 -1.71
C ALA A 467 -6.95 5.49 -2.37
N MET A 468 -7.09 6.28 -3.43
CA MET A 468 -6.06 7.16 -3.93
C MET A 468 -6.55 8.60 -3.82
N GLN A 469 -5.68 9.49 -3.34
CA GLN A 469 -5.98 10.91 -3.22
C GLN A 469 -4.84 11.77 -3.76
N SER A 470 -5.18 12.95 -4.27
CA SER A 470 -4.19 13.90 -4.76
C SER A 470 -4.60 15.34 -4.43
N SER A 471 -3.65 16.13 -3.94
CA SER A 471 -3.82 17.57 -3.70
C SER A 471 -3.25 18.44 -4.81
N HIS A 472 -2.70 17.83 -5.86
CA HIS A 472 -2.07 18.49 -7.00
C HIS A 472 -2.31 17.72 -8.31
N PHE A 473 -2.05 18.34 -9.44
CA PHE A 473 -2.20 17.74 -10.76
C PHE A 473 -1.27 16.53 -10.94
N ASN A 474 -1.85 15.39 -11.34
CA ASN A 474 -1.08 14.18 -11.62
C ASN A 474 -1.66 13.41 -12.82
N VAL A 475 -0.75 12.88 -13.63
CA VAL A 475 -1.08 12.05 -14.79
C VAL A 475 -1.17 10.59 -14.37
N LEU A 476 -2.21 9.89 -14.80
CA LEU A 476 -2.45 8.48 -14.49
C LEU A 476 -2.41 7.62 -15.75
N GLY A 477 -1.79 6.44 -15.62
CA GLY A 477 -1.88 5.36 -16.58
C GLY A 477 -3.22 4.64 -16.48
N HIS A 478 -3.18 3.30 -16.54
CA HIS A 478 -4.37 2.48 -16.33
C HIS A 478 -4.80 2.48 -14.86
N VAL A 479 -6.10 2.57 -14.60
CA VAL A 479 -6.66 2.53 -13.25
C VAL A 479 -7.67 1.38 -13.14
N THR A 480 -7.54 0.56 -12.11
CA THR A 480 -8.51 -0.46 -11.75
C THR A 480 -9.12 -0.14 -10.38
N LEU A 481 -10.44 -0.10 -10.31
CA LEU A 481 -11.19 0.18 -9.09
C LEU A 481 -12.03 -1.06 -8.73
N ASN A 482 -11.70 -1.73 -7.63
CA ASN A 482 -12.43 -2.89 -7.12
C ASN A 482 -13.10 -2.50 -5.78
N GLY A 483 -14.15 -1.69 -5.86
CA GLY A 483 -14.73 -1.02 -4.69
C GLY A 483 -13.87 0.12 -4.14
N GLY A 484 -12.90 0.60 -4.92
CA GLY A 484 -11.94 1.63 -4.52
C GLY A 484 -12.43 3.06 -4.78
N THR A 485 -11.74 4.02 -4.17
CA THR A 485 -12.04 5.46 -4.29
C THR A 485 -10.86 6.23 -4.87
N LEU A 486 -11.09 6.96 -5.96
CA LEU A 486 -10.14 7.94 -6.50
C LEU A 486 -10.65 9.34 -6.19
N ASN A 487 -10.06 10.00 -5.21
CA ASN A 487 -10.45 11.34 -4.77
C ASN A 487 -9.39 12.37 -5.17
N GLN A 488 -9.79 13.63 -5.32
CA GLN A 488 -8.83 14.72 -5.36
C GLN A 488 -9.31 15.94 -4.58
N THR A 489 -8.35 16.77 -4.20
CA THR A 489 -8.57 18.04 -3.51
C THR A 489 -7.69 19.12 -4.15
N THR A 490 -7.45 19.04 -5.47
CA THR A 490 -6.32 19.78 -6.05
C THR A 490 -6.49 21.28 -5.94
N SER A 491 -5.45 21.97 -5.49
CA SER A 491 -5.44 23.44 -5.42
C SER A 491 -5.06 24.10 -6.75
N ASP A 492 -4.67 23.31 -7.75
CA ASP A 492 -4.25 23.81 -9.05
C ASP A 492 -5.41 24.48 -9.83
N SER A 493 -5.04 25.36 -10.75
CA SER A 493 -5.98 26.21 -11.50
C SER A 493 -5.66 26.26 -12.98
N GLY A 494 -6.66 26.65 -13.78
CA GLY A 494 -6.53 26.74 -15.23
C GLY A 494 -6.63 25.37 -15.91
N ASN A 495 -5.63 25.03 -16.70
CA ASN A 495 -5.61 23.80 -17.50
C ASN A 495 -4.99 22.59 -16.76
N TYR A 496 -4.62 22.76 -15.50
CA TYR A 496 -4.09 21.70 -14.65
C TYR A 496 -5.01 21.62 -13.43
N GLU A 497 -5.88 20.62 -13.42
CA GLU A 497 -6.88 20.42 -12.35
C GLU A 497 -6.55 19.18 -11.52
N GLY A 498 -7.43 18.18 -11.50
CA GLY A 498 -7.29 16.96 -10.71
C GLY A 498 -6.30 15.97 -11.32
N TYR A 499 -6.85 14.92 -11.90
CA TYR A 499 -6.08 13.91 -12.63
C TYR A 499 -6.15 14.13 -14.13
N GLU A 500 -5.13 13.68 -14.84
CA GLU A 500 -5.14 13.48 -16.28
C GLU A 500 -5.15 11.98 -16.59
N PHE A 501 -6.24 11.48 -17.16
CA PHE A 501 -6.34 10.08 -17.54
C PHE A 501 -5.75 9.84 -18.93
N LEU A 502 -4.57 9.20 -18.97
CA LEU A 502 -4.01 8.69 -20.22
C LEU A 502 -4.52 7.28 -20.54
N GLY A 503 -4.71 6.46 -19.51
CA GLY A 503 -5.10 5.06 -19.65
C GLY A 503 -6.61 4.82 -19.47
N ASN A 504 -6.98 3.55 -19.60
CA ASN A 504 -8.36 3.10 -19.40
C ASN A 504 -8.70 2.94 -17.91
N ILE A 505 -10.00 2.98 -17.62
CA ILE A 505 -10.55 2.68 -16.30
C ILE A 505 -11.28 1.34 -16.35
N THR A 506 -10.95 0.45 -15.41
CA THR A 506 -11.65 -0.83 -15.23
C THR A 506 -12.27 -0.87 -13.84
N VAL A 507 -13.53 -1.25 -13.74
CA VAL A 507 -14.27 -1.38 -12.49
C VAL A 507 -14.72 -2.82 -12.27
N GLY A 508 -14.44 -3.34 -11.08
CA GLY A 508 -14.80 -4.68 -10.64
C GLY A 508 -15.00 -4.72 -9.14
N GLY A 509 -14.65 -5.86 -8.51
CA GLY A 509 -14.86 -6.09 -7.08
C GLY A 509 -16.30 -6.45 -6.74
N SER A 510 -16.66 -6.24 -5.47
CA SER A 510 -17.98 -6.58 -4.92
C SER A 510 -18.72 -5.37 -4.31
N ALA A 511 -18.25 -4.16 -4.61
CA ALA A 511 -18.78 -2.90 -4.11
C ALA A 511 -18.59 -1.79 -5.15
N ALA A 512 -19.44 -0.77 -5.09
CA ALA A 512 -19.34 0.38 -5.97
C ALA A 512 -18.02 1.14 -5.78
N SER A 513 -17.43 1.58 -6.88
CA SER A 513 -16.25 2.43 -6.90
C SER A 513 -16.63 3.89 -7.12
N THR A 514 -15.77 4.81 -6.68
CA THR A 514 -16.03 6.25 -6.81
C THR A 514 -14.84 7.00 -7.40
N ILE A 515 -15.13 8.01 -8.21
CA ILE A 515 -14.20 9.06 -8.63
C ILE A 515 -14.80 10.39 -8.24
N SER A 516 -14.12 11.13 -7.37
CA SER A 516 -14.68 12.31 -6.73
C SER A 516 -13.69 13.47 -6.61
N SER A 517 -14.24 14.65 -6.34
CA SER A 517 -13.49 15.82 -5.92
C SER A 517 -14.17 16.45 -4.70
N SER A 518 -13.37 16.87 -3.71
CA SER A 518 -13.90 17.59 -2.55
C SER A 518 -14.04 19.09 -2.76
N ASN A 519 -13.56 19.62 -3.89
CA ASN A 519 -13.51 21.06 -4.17
C ASN A 519 -14.13 21.46 -5.53
N GLY A 520 -14.78 20.51 -6.21
CA GLY A 520 -15.49 20.73 -7.47
C GLY A 520 -14.58 20.85 -8.71
N LYS A 521 -13.27 20.61 -8.58
CA LYS A 521 -12.36 20.56 -9.71
C LYS A 521 -12.62 19.34 -10.58
N ALA A 522 -12.38 19.48 -11.88
CA ALA A 522 -12.51 18.45 -12.88
C ALA A 522 -11.29 17.50 -12.92
N ASN A 523 -11.51 16.35 -13.54
CA ASN A 523 -10.44 15.51 -14.07
C ASN A 523 -10.42 15.63 -15.60
N HIS A 524 -9.25 15.48 -16.19
CA HIS A 524 -9.01 15.57 -17.62
C HIS A 524 -9.02 14.18 -18.27
N ILE A 525 -9.53 14.14 -19.50
CA ILE A 525 -9.35 13.03 -20.44
C ILE A 525 -8.37 13.50 -21.51
N ALA A 526 -7.26 12.78 -21.69
CA ALA A 526 -6.18 13.22 -22.57
C ALA A 526 -6.65 13.54 -23.99
N GLY A 527 -6.07 14.58 -24.59
CA GLY A 527 -6.41 14.99 -25.94
C GLY A 527 -6.16 13.89 -26.97
N GLY A 528 -7.17 13.63 -27.80
CA GLY A 528 -7.16 12.53 -28.77
C GLY A 528 -7.43 11.15 -28.16
N ASN A 529 -7.60 11.06 -26.83
CA ASN A 529 -7.97 9.82 -26.17
C ASN A 529 -9.49 9.61 -26.21
N ASN A 530 -9.90 8.37 -26.46
CA ASN A 530 -11.26 7.91 -26.23
C ASN A 530 -11.21 6.90 -25.09
N MET A 531 -11.25 7.41 -23.86
CA MET A 531 -11.01 6.62 -22.65
C MET A 531 -12.05 5.51 -22.55
N LEU A 532 -11.58 4.26 -22.54
CA LEU A 532 -12.44 3.10 -22.29
C LEU A 532 -12.67 2.96 -20.79
N VAL A 533 -13.94 2.97 -20.40
CA VAL A 533 -14.40 2.75 -19.03
C VAL A 533 -15.19 1.44 -19.01
N THR A 534 -14.54 0.35 -18.62
CA THR A 534 -15.17 -0.97 -18.54
C THR A 534 -15.70 -1.19 -17.13
N VAL A 535 -17.01 -1.25 -16.97
CA VAL A 535 -17.68 -1.39 -15.67
C VAL A 535 -18.37 -2.74 -15.57
N ALA A 536 -17.88 -3.61 -14.70
CA ALA A 536 -18.59 -4.81 -14.31
C ALA A 536 -19.77 -4.47 -13.40
N ASP A 537 -20.77 -5.35 -13.35
CA ASP A 537 -21.82 -5.32 -12.32
C ASP A 537 -21.22 -5.81 -10.99
N ALA A 538 -20.57 -4.89 -10.28
CA ALA A 538 -19.85 -5.16 -9.04
C ALA A 538 -20.81 -5.28 -7.85
N THR A 539 -21.95 -4.60 -7.89
CA THR A 539 -22.97 -4.64 -6.83
C THR A 539 -23.95 -5.80 -6.99
N GLY A 540 -24.00 -6.45 -8.15
CA GLY A 540 -24.97 -7.50 -8.47
C GLY A 540 -26.40 -6.96 -8.56
N SER A 541 -26.54 -5.66 -8.88
CA SER A 541 -27.80 -4.92 -8.82
C SER A 541 -27.87 -3.87 -9.92
N SER A 542 -29.01 -3.21 -10.08
CA SER A 542 -29.10 -2.09 -11.02
C SER A 542 -28.39 -0.82 -10.54
N ALA A 543 -27.98 -0.73 -9.26
CA ALA A 543 -27.33 0.45 -8.70
C ALA A 543 -26.01 0.78 -9.42
N ALA A 544 -25.52 2.01 -9.23
CA ALA A 544 -24.26 2.43 -9.81
C ALA A 544 -23.09 1.60 -9.28
N ASP A 545 -22.28 1.04 -10.19
CA ASP A 545 -21.04 0.33 -9.88
C ASP A 545 -19.83 1.27 -9.95
N LEU A 546 -19.94 2.33 -10.75
CA LEU A 546 -19.00 3.44 -10.77
C LEU A 546 -19.77 4.76 -10.68
N ILE A 547 -19.46 5.57 -9.66
CA ILE A 547 -20.00 6.92 -9.51
C ILE A 547 -18.89 7.93 -9.77
N VAL A 548 -19.08 8.81 -10.76
CA VAL A 548 -18.16 9.92 -11.05
C VAL A 548 -18.86 11.24 -10.76
N SER A 549 -18.41 11.91 -9.70
CA SER A 549 -19.07 13.09 -9.14
C SER A 549 -18.34 14.41 -9.38
N ASN A 550 -17.08 14.35 -9.83
CA ASN A 550 -16.39 15.52 -10.35
C ASN A 550 -16.66 15.69 -11.85
N PRO A 551 -16.60 16.93 -12.38
CA PRO A 551 -16.62 17.15 -13.83
C PRO A 551 -15.47 16.42 -14.54
N LEU A 552 -15.72 16.03 -15.79
CA LEU A 552 -14.73 15.59 -16.76
C LEU A 552 -14.57 16.66 -17.84
N LYS A 553 -13.34 16.90 -18.28
CA LYS A 553 -13.01 17.90 -19.32
C LYS A 553 -11.97 17.37 -20.30
N ASP A 554 -11.79 18.11 -21.39
CA ASP A 554 -10.74 17.87 -22.38
C ASP A 554 -9.33 17.94 -21.75
N GLY A 555 -8.34 17.44 -22.47
CA GLY A 555 -7.00 17.26 -21.94
C GLY A 555 -6.36 18.55 -21.42
N SER A 556 -5.46 18.40 -20.46
CA SER A 556 -4.76 19.50 -19.79
C SER A 556 -3.83 20.27 -20.73
N GLY A 557 -3.12 21.24 -20.15
CA GLY A 557 -2.08 21.99 -20.84
C GLY A 557 -0.91 21.12 -21.36
N ASP A 558 -0.77 19.89 -20.88
CA ASP A 558 0.27 18.95 -21.32
C ASP A 558 -0.23 17.96 -22.40
N TYR A 559 -1.55 17.78 -22.54
CA TYR A 559 -2.18 16.78 -23.40
C TYR A 559 -3.35 17.39 -24.19
N TRP A 560 -3.07 18.39 -25.02
CA TRP A 560 -4.09 19.17 -25.72
C TRP A 560 -4.98 18.36 -26.66
N GLY A 561 -6.26 18.74 -26.70
CA GLY A 561 -7.25 18.27 -27.65
C GLY A 561 -8.47 17.69 -26.97
N SER A 562 -9.44 17.27 -27.78
CA SER A 562 -10.70 16.71 -27.31
C SER A 562 -10.47 15.35 -26.66
N GLY A 563 -11.04 15.14 -25.47
CA GLY A 563 -11.15 13.84 -24.82
C GLY A 563 -12.53 13.24 -25.05
N GLY A 564 -12.60 11.93 -25.30
CA GLY A 564 -13.84 11.17 -25.47
C GLY A 564 -13.96 10.02 -24.46
N LEU A 565 -15.14 9.40 -24.40
CA LEU A 565 -15.41 8.32 -23.47
C LEU A 565 -16.20 7.20 -24.12
N THR A 566 -15.78 5.95 -23.86
CA THR A 566 -16.55 4.75 -24.20
C THR A 566 -16.85 3.96 -22.93
N LYS A 567 -18.14 3.87 -22.57
CA LYS A 567 -18.65 3.00 -21.51
C LYS A 567 -18.85 1.59 -22.06
N ALA A 568 -18.23 0.61 -21.41
CA ALA A 568 -18.36 -0.82 -21.70
C ALA A 568 -18.64 -1.61 -20.41
N GLY A 569 -18.83 -2.92 -20.54
CA GLY A 569 -19.17 -3.81 -19.44
C GLY A 569 -20.64 -3.71 -19.00
N ALA A 570 -21.12 -4.74 -18.32
CA ALA A 570 -22.55 -4.92 -18.01
C ALA A 570 -23.09 -3.97 -16.92
N GLY A 571 -22.21 -3.43 -16.07
CA GLY A 571 -22.61 -2.60 -14.92
C GLY A 571 -23.02 -1.18 -15.28
N THR A 572 -23.35 -0.40 -14.25
CA THR A 572 -23.84 0.97 -14.36
C THR A 572 -22.72 1.99 -14.04
N LEU A 573 -22.48 2.92 -14.97
CA LEU A 573 -21.68 4.14 -14.74
C LEU A 573 -22.64 5.31 -14.49
N GLN A 574 -22.46 6.05 -13.39
CA GLN A 574 -23.24 7.23 -13.07
C GLN A 574 -22.40 8.51 -13.16
N PHE A 575 -22.93 9.52 -13.85
CA PHE A 575 -22.44 10.90 -13.86
C PHE A 575 -23.38 11.82 -13.10
N THR A 576 -22.87 12.53 -12.10
CA THR A 576 -23.66 13.49 -11.31
C THR A 576 -23.24 14.95 -11.53
N ALA A 577 -22.15 15.19 -12.28
CA ALA A 577 -21.64 16.53 -12.57
C ALA A 577 -21.83 16.93 -14.04
N ALA A 578 -21.79 18.24 -14.29
CA ALA A 578 -21.74 18.80 -15.63
C ALA A 578 -20.35 18.56 -16.24
N ASN A 579 -20.29 17.77 -17.29
CA ASN A 579 -19.07 17.49 -18.03
C ASN A 579 -18.85 18.50 -19.17
N THR A 580 -17.60 18.75 -19.52
CA THR A 580 -17.20 19.77 -20.50
C THR A 580 -16.25 19.27 -21.59
N TYR A 581 -15.92 17.97 -21.60
CA TYR A 581 -15.16 17.38 -22.69
C TYR A 581 -15.93 17.47 -24.02
N SER A 582 -15.21 17.56 -25.13
CA SER A 582 -15.76 17.79 -26.47
C SER A 582 -15.71 16.56 -27.37
N GLY A 583 -14.99 15.50 -26.99
CA GLY A 583 -15.07 14.21 -27.65
C GLY A 583 -16.39 13.49 -27.39
N GLY A 584 -16.69 12.49 -28.21
CA GLY A 584 -17.95 11.75 -28.14
C GLY A 584 -18.08 10.86 -26.89
N THR A 585 -19.32 10.56 -26.52
CA THR A 585 -19.67 9.57 -25.49
C THR A 585 -20.34 8.38 -26.15
N THR A 586 -19.75 7.19 -26.05
CA THR A 586 -20.34 5.95 -26.56
C THR A 586 -20.70 5.02 -25.40
N VAL A 587 -21.95 4.53 -25.36
CA VAL A 587 -22.40 3.50 -24.41
C VAL A 587 -22.55 2.19 -25.19
N SER A 588 -21.53 1.34 -25.09
CA SER A 588 -21.45 0.08 -25.85
C SER A 588 -22.12 -1.10 -25.13
N ALA A 589 -22.20 -1.06 -23.79
CA ALA A 589 -22.84 -2.08 -22.97
C ALA A 589 -23.19 -1.53 -21.57
N GLY A 590 -24.13 -2.21 -20.90
CA GLY A 590 -24.63 -1.84 -19.58
C GLY A 590 -25.40 -0.52 -19.61
N ALA A 591 -25.32 0.24 -18.51
CA ALA A 591 -26.01 1.51 -18.38
C ALA A 591 -25.03 2.68 -18.17
N LEU A 592 -25.34 3.82 -18.79
CA LEU A 592 -24.86 5.13 -18.40
C LEU A 592 -26.04 5.90 -17.78
N GLU A 593 -25.92 6.24 -16.50
CA GLU A 593 -26.90 7.04 -15.77
C GLU A 593 -26.41 8.49 -15.65
N VAL A 594 -27.20 9.44 -16.11
CA VAL A 594 -26.88 10.87 -16.16
C VAL A 594 -27.83 11.61 -15.23
N ASN A 595 -27.31 12.06 -14.09
CA ASN A 595 -28.05 12.71 -12.99
C ASN A 595 -27.44 14.07 -12.63
N ASN A 596 -26.91 14.78 -13.62
CA ASN A 596 -26.40 16.14 -13.42
C ASN A 596 -27.56 17.14 -13.31
N SER A 597 -27.49 18.06 -12.35
CA SER A 597 -28.54 19.07 -12.13
C SER A 597 -28.44 20.30 -13.04
N THR A 598 -27.28 20.51 -13.67
CA THR A 598 -27.00 21.64 -14.58
C THR A 598 -26.03 21.21 -15.67
N GLY A 599 -25.97 21.97 -16.77
CA GLY A 599 -25.05 21.71 -17.87
C GLY A 599 -25.30 20.39 -18.59
N SER A 600 -24.30 19.86 -19.30
CA SER A 600 -24.40 18.56 -19.98
C SER A 600 -23.70 17.47 -19.19
N GLY A 601 -24.38 16.37 -18.87
CA GLY A 601 -23.77 15.22 -18.21
C GLY A 601 -22.82 14.43 -19.10
N THR A 602 -22.84 14.61 -20.42
CA THR A 602 -21.99 13.85 -21.38
C THR A 602 -21.05 14.74 -22.19
N GLY A 603 -20.79 15.96 -21.71
CA GLY A 603 -20.00 16.94 -22.47
C GLY A 603 -20.74 17.46 -23.69
N SER A 604 -19.99 18.01 -24.64
CA SER A 604 -20.53 18.65 -25.85
C SER A 604 -20.42 17.79 -27.12
N GLY A 605 -19.72 16.65 -27.05
CA GLY A 605 -19.58 15.74 -28.18
C GLY A 605 -20.86 14.96 -28.51
N THR A 606 -20.81 14.22 -29.61
CA THR A 606 -21.88 13.30 -30.01
C THR A 606 -22.05 12.18 -28.99
N VAL A 607 -23.31 11.84 -28.67
CA VAL A 607 -23.66 10.73 -27.78
C VAL A 607 -24.20 9.57 -28.63
N THR A 608 -23.70 8.36 -28.41
CA THR A 608 -24.18 7.14 -29.08
C THR A 608 -24.47 6.06 -28.04
N VAL A 609 -25.66 5.50 -28.06
CA VAL A 609 -26.07 4.37 -27.22
C VAL A 609 -26.29 3.19 -28.15
N ASP A 610 -25.44 2.17 -28.05
CA ASP A 610 -25.50 1.00 -28.92
C ASP A 610 -26.68 0.09 -28.57
N SER A 611 -27.01 -0.82 -29.49
CA SER A 611 -28.06 -1.80 -29.28
C SER A 611 -27.77 -2.66 -28.05
N GLY A 612 -28.75 -2.83 -27.17
CA GLY A 612 -28.62 -3.54 -25.90
C GLY A 612 -28.00 -2.73 -24.76
N ALA A 613 -27.47 -1.53 -25.02
CA ALA A 613 -27.02 -0.59 -24.00
C ALA A 613 -28.15 0.36 -23.57
N LYS A 614 -27.98 1.02 -22.42
CA LYS A 614 -28.96 1.92 -21.83
C LYS A 614 -28.34 3.28 -21.47
N LEU A 615 -29.05 4.35 -21.82
CA LEU A 615 -28.88 5.67 -21.24
C LEU A 615 -30.07 5.93 -20.30
N SER A 616 -29.81 6.36 -19.08
CA SER A 616 -30.86 6.68 -18.11
C SER A 616 -30.55 7.88 -17.23
N GLY A 617 -31.47 8.20 -16.33
CA GLY A 617 -31.30 9.23 -15.31
C GLY A 617 -32.36 10.31 -15.36
N ASP A 618 -32.13 11.36 -14.58
CA ASP A 618 -32.97 12.56 -14.47
C ASP A 618 -32.21 13.85 -14.83
N GLY A 619 -31.07 13.70 -15.52
CA GLY A 619 -30.18 14.79 -15.85
C GLY A 619 -30.44 15.46 -17.20
N ILE A 620 -29.39 16.12 -17.68
CA ILE A 620 -29.44 17.00 -18.85
C ILE A 620 -28.29 16.62 -19.78
N ILE A 621 -28.61 16.38 -21.05
CA ILE A 621 -27.64 16.27 -22.15
C ILE A 621 -27.78 17.50 -23.04
N THR A 622 -26.69 18.24 -23.20
CA THR A 622 -26.62 19.36 -24.15
C THR A 622 -25.38 19.19 -25.02
N THR A 623 -25.62 18.84 -26.28
CA THR A 623 -24.55 18.69 -27.27
C THR A 623 -24.15 20.05 -27.87
N GLY A 624 -22.90 20.14 -28.33
CA GLY A 624 -22.44 21.26 -29.14
C GLY A 624 -23.10 21.28 -30.52
N SER A 625 -22.93 22.37 -31.26
CA SER A 625 -23.53 22.49 -32.60
C SER A 625 -23.10 21.35 -33.53
N ASN A 626 -24.04 20.81 -34.30
CA ASN A 626 -23.84 19.73 -35.27
C ASN A 626 -23.46 18.36 -34.67
N ASN A 627 -23.56 18.20 -33.34
CA ASN A 627 -23.43 16.90 -32.68
C ASN A 627 -24.79 16.23 -32.49
N TYR A 628 -24.78 14.90 -32.44
CA TYR A 628 -25.99 14.08 -32.43
C TYR A 628 -26.16 13.35 -31.11
N VAL A 629 -27.38 12.89 -30.85
CA VAL A 629 -27.68 11.89 -29.81
C VAL A 629 -28.33 10.70 -30.49
N TYR A 630 -27.57 9.65 -30.74
CA TYR A 630 -28.05 8.41 -31.33
C TYR A 630 -28.45 7.42 -30.23
N ILE A 631 -29.71 7.00 -30.21
CA ILE A 631 -30.21 5.95 -29.33
C ILE A 631 -30.55 4.73 -30.19
N ASN A 632 -29.68 3.72 -30.18
CA ASN A 632 -29.94 2.42 -30.82
C ASN A 632 -30.31 1.33 -29.80
N GLY A 633 -30.07 1.58 -28.51
CA GLY A 633 -30.54 0.79 -27.38
C GLY A 633 -31.75 1.43 -26.69
N THR A 634 -31.66 1.60 -25.38
CA THR A 634 -32.75 2.17 -24.55
C THR A 634 -32.38 3.56 -24.01
N LEU A 635 -33.28 4.52 -24.16
CA LEU A 635 -33.33 5.73 -23.35
C LEU A 635 -34.42 5.56 -22.30
N GLN A 636 -34.06 5.53 -21.02
CA GLN A 636 -35.00 5.45 -19.92
C GLN A 636 -34.97 6.74 -19.11
N VAL A 637 -36.12 7.38 -18.92
CA VAL A 637 -36.21 8.52 -18.02
C VAL A 637 -36.35 8.01 -16.59
N GLY A 638 -35.73 8.70 -15.64
CA GLY A 638 -35.71 8.32 -14.22
C GLY A 638 -34.35 7.80 -13.75
N ALA A 639 -33.96 8.29 -12.57
CA ALA A 639 -32.81 7.76 -11.85
C ALA A 639 -33.10 6.33 -11.35
N ILE A 640 -32.04 5.55 -11.19
CA ILE A 640 -32.14 4.19 -10.66
C ILE A 640 -32.61 4.26 -9.20
N GLY A 641 -33.71 3.56 -8.90
CA GLY A 641 -34.37 3.65 -7.60
C GLY A 641 -35.29 4.86 -7.43
N ALA A 642 -35.63 5.56 -8.52
CA ALA A 642 -36.67 6.58 -8.50
C ALA A 642 -37.97 6.03 -7.88
N SER A 643 -38.65 6.88 -7.12
CA SER A 643 -39.94 6.58 -6.47
C SER A 643 -41.07 7.50 -6.94
N SER A 644 -40.78 8.36 -7.90
CA SER A 644 -41.69 9.36 -8.47
C SER A 644 -41.23 9.73 -9.88
N GLY A 645 -42.14 10.36 -10.63
CA GLY A 645 -41.85 10.91 -11.94
C GLY A 645 -40.61 11.79 -11.94
N SER A 646 -39.76 11.56 -12.93
CA SER A 646 -38.52 12.30 -13.15
C SER A 646 -38.50 12.91 -14.54
N ASP A 647 -37.64 13.91 -14.73
CA ASP A 647 -37.48 14.52 -16.04
C ASP A 647 -36.09 14.24 -16.60
N PHE A 648 -36.00 14.01 -17.92
CA PHE A 648 -34.71 13.94 -18.61
C PHE A 648 -34.73 14.91 -19.79
N SER A 649 -33.66 15.70 -19.95
CA SER A 649 -33.61 16.72 -21.01
C SER A 649 -32.52 16.43 -22.03
N VAL A 650 -32.85 16.48 -23.32
CA VAL A 650 -31.88 16.35 -24.41
C VAL A 650 -31.96 17.56 -25.34
N THR A 651 -30.81 18.21 -25.54
CA THR A 651 -30.68 19.39 -26.39
C THR A 651 -29.66 19.17 -27.50
N THR A 652 -30.10 19.42 -28.73
CA THR A 652 -29.28 19.41 -29.95
C THR A 652 -29.43 20.74 -30.71
N SER A 653 -28.45 21.09 -31.54
CA SER A 653 -28.48 22.36 -32.28
C SER A 653 -27.71 22.30 -33.61
N GLY A 654 -27.96 23.29 -34.48
CA GLY A 654 -27.41 23.31 -35.83
C GLY A 654 -28.01 22.19 -36.68
N THR A 655 -27.15 21.37 -37.29
CA THR A 655 -27.55 20.14 -38.00
C THR A 655 -27.70 18.92 -37.08
N GLY A 656 -27.35 19.05 -35.81
CA GLY A 656 -27.44 17.97 -34.83
C GLY A 656 -28.88 17.57 -34.55
N SER A 657 -29.10 16.28 -34.29
CA SER A 657 -30.42 15.73 -33.99
C SER A 657 -30.35 14.63 -32.93
N THR A 658 -31.43 14.50 -32.16
CA THR A 658 -31.71 13.28 -31.40
C THR A 658 -32.33 12.27 -32.34
N VAL A 659 -31.70 11.11 -32.50
CA VAL A 659 -32.10 10.06 -33.43
C VAL A 659 -32.42 8.80 -32.65
N LEU A 660 -33.66 8.33 -32.74
CA LEU A 660 -34.09 7.05 -32.19
C LEU A 660 -34.06 6.00 -33.30
N GLY A 661 -33.18 5.00 -33.17
CA GLY A 661 -32.98 3.94 -34.15
C GLY A 661 -34.18 2.98 -34.25
N ALA A 662 -34.25 2.21 -35.34
CA ALA A 662 -35.39 1.34 -35.67
C ALA A 662 -35.72 0.26 -34.63
N SER A 663 -34.78 -0.08 -33.74
CA SER A 663 -34.98 -1.06 -32.66
C SER A 663 -34.77 -0.46 -31.27
N SER A 664 -34.80 0.87 -31.18
CA SER A 664 -34.60 1.59 -29.93
C SER A 664 -35.86 1.63 -29.08
N PHE A 665 -35.66 1.83 -27.77
CA PHE A 665 -36.72 2.00 -26.79
C PHE A 665 -36.60 3.36 -26.11
N LEU A 666 -37.72 4.08 -26.00
CA LEU A 666 -37.92 5.14 -25.03
C LEU A 666 -38.78 4.56 -23.90
N ALA A 667 -38.24 4.43 -22.69
CA ALA A 667 -38.94 3.90 -21.53
C ALA A 667 -39.31 5.01 -20.54
N LEU A 668 -40.60 5.08 -20.19
CA LEU A 668 -41.17 6.06 -19.27
C LEU A 668 -42.08 5.36 -18.25
N ASP A 669 -41.95 5.70 -16.97
CA ASP A 669 -42.79 5.17 -15.90
C ASP A 669 -43.97 6.09 -15.58
N LEU A 670 -45.12 5.49 -15.26
CA LEU A 670 -46.29 6.15 -14.68
C LEU A 670 -46.36 5.83 -13.18
N TRP A 671 -46.29 6.86 -12.35
CA TRP A 671 -46.04 6.75 -10.91
C TRP A 671 -47.27 7.00 -10.03
N SER A 672 -48.22 7.83 -10.45
CA SER A 672 -49.36 8.22 -9.60
C SER A 672 -50.61 8.65 -10.39
N THR A 673 -51.79 8.29 -9.89
CA THR A 673 -53.11 8.72 -10.38
C THR A 673 -53.88 9.52 -9.31
N THR A 674 -53.23 10.46 -8.60
CA THR A 674 -53.90 11.33 -7.62
C THR A 674 -54.79 12.41 -8.27
N GLY A 675 -55.68 11.99 -9.19
CA GLY A 675 -56.52 12.86 -10.01
C GLY A 675 -56.68 12.30 -11.42
N THR A 676 -57.62 12.88 -12.19
CA THR A 676 -57.85 12.52 -13.60
C THR A 676 -56.93 13.29 -14.55
N ASP A 677 -56.50 14.50 -14.22
CA ASP A 677 -55.51 15.24 -15.02
C ASP A 677 -54.20 15.38 -14.23
N MET A 678 -53.18 14.66 -14.67
CA MET A 678 -51.86 14.62 -14.04
C MET A 678 -50.81 15.42 -14.83
N THR A 679 -51.21 16.15 -15.89
CA THR A 679 -50.28 16.83 -16.80
C THR A 679 -49.43 17.93 -16.13
N GLY A 680 -49.93 18.49 -15.02
CA GLY A 680 -49.21 19.45 -14.17
C GLY A 680 -48.45 18.84 -13.00
N ASN A 681 -48.56 17.52 -12.77
CA ASN A 681 -47.88 16.83 -11.68
C ASN A 681 -46.64 16.09 -12.20
N GLN A 682 -45.47 16.71 -12.04
CA GLN A 682 -44.18 16.13 -12.47
C GLN A 682 -43.84 14.83 -11.74
N ALA A 683 -44.40 14.58 -10.55
CA ALA A 683 -44.20 13.33 -9.84
C ALA A 683 -45.09 12.17 -10.34
N ALA A 684 -46.05 12.45 -11.24
CA ALA A 684 -47.04 11.46 -11.66
C ALA A 684 -46.59 10.57 -12.82
N ALA A 685 -45.66 11.05 -13.64
CA ALA A 685 -45.08 10.30 -14.73
C ALA A 685 -43.69 10.85 -15.03
N ASP A 686 -42.85 9.99 -15.60
CA ASP A 686 -41.62 10.45 -16.20
C ASP A 686 -41.90 11.31 -17.42
N MET A 687 -41.05 12.31 -17.65
CA MET A 687 -41.17 13.21 -18.79
C MET A 687 -39.84 13.41 -19.51
N LEU A 688 -39.82 13.10 -20.81
CA LEU A 688 -38.71 13.45 -21.68
C LEU A 688 -38.91 14.86 -22.25
N ARG A 689 -37.92 15.73 -22.08
CA ARG A 689 -37.87 17.07 -22.69
C ARG A 689 -36.88 17.11 -23.83
N LEU A 690 -37.31 17.60 -24.99
CA LEU A 690 -36.50 17.61 -26.20
C LEU A 690 -36.37 19.01 -26.79
N PHE A 691 -35.15 19.35 -27.21
CA PHE A 691 -34.82 20.60 -27.88
C PHE A 691 -34.05 20.35 -29.18
N GLY A 692 -34.34 21.15 -30.21
CA GLY A 692 -33.74 21.01 -31.54
C GLY A 692 -34.52 20.04 -32.44
N THR A 693 -33.82 19.12 -33.12
CA THR A 693 -34.42 18.20 -34.09
C THR A 693 -34.52 16.79 -33.53
N LEU A 694 -35.68 16.13 -33.70
CA LEU A 694 -35.89 14.72 -33.36
C LEU A 694 -36.24 13.90 -34.60
N ASP A 695 -35.49 12.81 -34.82
CA ASP A 695 -35.77 11.82 -35.85
C ASP A 695 -36.12 10.46 -35.21
N ILE A 696 -37.37 10.04 -35.36
CA ILE A 696 -37.85 8.74 -34.88
C ILE A 696 -37.86 7.76 -36.06
N THR A 697 -36.88 6.85 -36.09
CA THR A 697 -36.80 5.85 -37.16
C THR A 697 -37.94 4.85 -37.03
N SER A 698 -38.53 4.45 -38.16
CA SER A 698 -39.59 3.44 -38.19
C SER A 698 -39.15 2.17 -37.46
N GLY A 699 -39.96 1.74 -36.48
CA GLY A 699 -39.68 0.60 -35.61
C GLY A 699 -39.34 0.97 -34.15
N ALA A 700 -38.90 2.21 -33.90
CA ALA A 700 -38.65 2.69 -32.54
C ALA A 700 -39.90 2.58 -31.66
N THR A 701 -39.72 2.20 -30.40
CA THR A 701 -40.83 1.89 -29.47
C THR A 701 -40.83 2.82 -28.26
N LEU A 702 -42.00 3.35 -27.92
CA LEU A 702 -42.27 4.00 -26.64
C LEU A 702 -42.84 2.92 -25.70
N LEU A 703 -42.07 2.57 -24.67
CA LEU A 703 -42.48 1.65 -23.62
C LEU A 703 -43.02 2.47 -22.43
N LEU A 704 -44.26 2.19 -22.06
CA LEU A 704 -44.89 2.76 -20.87
C LEU A 704 -44.98 1.68 -19.80
N SER A 705 -44.40 1.97 -18.64
CA SER A 705 -44.39 1.07 -17.49
C SER A 705 -45.13 1.66 -16.29
N ASN A 706 -45.45 0.79 -15.35
CA ASN A 706 -46.27 1.09 -14.18
C ASN A 706 -45.66 0.42 -12.94
N PRO A 707 -44.56 0.97 -12.42
CA PRO A 707 -43.80 0.35 -11.33
C PRO A 707 -44.63 0.20 -10.04
N ASN A 708 -45.64 1.05 -9.86
CA ASN A 708 -46.51 1.05 -8.67
C ASN A 708 -47.78 0.19 -8.83
N SER A 709 -47.89 -0.62 -9.89
CA SER A 709 -49.06 -1.50 -10.15
C SER A 709 -50.40 -0.75 -10.09
N LEU A 710 -50.42 0.51 -10.56
CA LEU A 710 -51.60 1.34 -10.64
C LEU A 710 -52.67 0.71 -11.55
N THR A 711 -53.94 0.90 -11.24
CA THR A 711 -55.02 0.66 -12.20
C THR A 711 -55.43 2.01 -12.78
N LEU A 712 -55.12 2.25 -14.05
CA LEU A 712 -55.46 3.51 -14.70
C LEU A 712 -56.94 3.51 -15.11
N ASN A 713 -57.64 4.58 -14.77
CA ASN A 713 -59.08 4.74 -14.94
C ASN A 713 -59.39 5.65 -16.13
N ALA A 714 -60.58 5.48 -16.71
CA ALA A 714 -61.07 6.41 -17.72
C ALA A 714 -61.08 7.84 -17.16
N GLY A 715 -60.45 8.76 -17.88
CA GLY A 715 -60.26 10.14 -17.47
C GLY A 715 -58.81 10.47 -17.10
N ASP A 716 -57.96 9.50 -16.76
CA ASP A 716 -56.55 9.72 -16.40
C ASP A 716 -55.75 10.27 -17.59
N VAL A 717 -55.01 11.36 -17.40
CA VAL A 717 -54.18 12.01 -18.42
C VAL A 717 -52.79 12.28 -17.87
N PHE A 718 -51.77 11.89 -18.60
CA PHE A 718 -50.36 12.09 -18.25
C PHE A 718 -49.65 12.88 -19.34
N ARG A 719 -48.77 13.79 -18.94
CA ARG A 719 -47.80 14.41 -19.87
C ARG A 719 -46.49 13.68 -19.75
N VAL A 720 -46.06 13.06 -20.85
CA VAL A 720 -44.91 12.15 -20.89
C VAL A 720 -43.80 12.67 -21.81
N ILE A 721 -44.12 13.59 -22.71
CA ILE A 721 -43.14 14.31 -23.53
C ILE A 721 -43.39 15.82 -23.45
N ASP A 722 -42.33 16.60 -23.36
CA ASP A 722 -42.38 18.05 -23.56
C ASP A 722 -41.83 18.42 -24.94
N TRP A 723 -42.72 18.86 -25.82
CA TRP A 723 -42.41 19.25 -27.20
C TRP A 723 -42.06 20.74 -27.37
N THR A 724 -42.16 21.55 -26.30
CA THR A 724 -42.09 23.02 -26.42
C THR A 724 -40.74 23.52 -26.97
N GLY A 725 -39.67 22.76 -26.75
CA GLY A 725 -38.32 23.07 -27.21
C GLY A 725 -37.96 22.58 -28.62
N LEU A 726 -38.83 21.81 -29.26
CA LEU A 726 -38.51 21.11 -30.51
C LEU A 726 -38.75 22.00 -31.74
N SER A 727 -37.76 22.08 -32.63
CA SER A 727 -37.88 22.79 -33.91
C SER A 727 -38.42 21.92 -35.03
N THR A 728 -38.09 20.62 -35.04
CA THR A 728 -38.52 19.69 -36.09
C THR A 728 -38.62 18.27 -35.53
N ARG A 729 -39.68 17.54 -35.93
CA ARG A 729 -39.86 16.12 -35.63
C ARG A 729 -40.13 15.33 -36.91
N THR A 730 -39.50 14.18 -37.06
CA THR A 730 -39.90 13.16 -38.05
C THR A 730 -40.26 11.83 -37.37
N GLY A 731 -41.14 11.05 -38.03
CA GLY A 731 -41.53 9.72 -37.57
C GLY A 731 -42.48 9.66 -36.37
N THR A 732 -42.76 8.43 -35.94
CA THR A 732 -43.66 8.08 -34.82
C THR A 732 -43.16 6.81 -34.14
N TRP A 733 -43.41 6.68 -32.84
CA TRP A 733 -43.19 5.45 -32.08
C TRP A 733 -44.31 4.42 -32.29
N ASN A 734 -43.92 3.15 -32.20
CA ASN A 734 -44.82 2.09 -31.75
C ASN A 734 -45.03 2.27 -30.24
N VAL A 735 -46.27 2.35 -29.77
CA VAL A 735 -46.54 2.51 -28.33
C VAL A 735 -46.85 1.14 -27.72
N ASP A 736 -45.99 0.70 -26.80
CA ASP A 736 -46.18 -0.49 -25.99
C ASP A 736 -46.60 -0.09 -24.57
N TYR A 737 -47.80 -0.51 -24.21
CA TYR A 737 -48.39 -0.30 -22.88
C TYR A 737 -48.79 -1.64 -22.24
N SER A 738 -48.20 -2.75 -22.67
CA SER A 738 -48.50 -4.09 -22.15
C SER A 738 -48.23 -4.25 -20.65
N ALA A 739 -47.34 -3.42 -20.08
CA ALA A 739 -47.06 -3.36 -18.65
C ALA A 739 -48.07 -2.51 -17.84
N ILE A 740 -48.98 -1.80 -18.51
CA ILE A 740 -50.00 -0.97 -17.87
C ILE A 740 -51.27 -1.79 -17.61
N THR A 741 -51.81 -1.67 -16.40
CA THR A 741 -53.14 -2.21 -16.06
C THR A 741 -54.19 -1.14 -16.25
N LEU A 742 -55.11 -1.36 -17.19
CA LEU A 742 -56.26 -0.48 -17.44
C LEU A 742 -57.51 -1.01 -16.75
N ALA A 743 -58.35 -0.10 -16.23
CA ALA A 743 -59.66 -0.45 -15.72
C ALA A 743 -60.53 -1.11 -16.82
N SER A 744 -61.43 -2.00 -16.39
CA SER A 744 -62.32 -2.72 -17.32
C SER A 744 -63.13 -1.73 -18.18
N GLY A 745 -63.13 -1.96 -19.49
CA GLY A 745 -63.83 -1.09 -20.44
C GLY A 745 -63.08 0.21 -20.75
N SER A 746 -61.77 0.30 -20.46
CA SER A 746 -60.92 1.43 -20.85
C SER A 746 -59.86 1.03 -21.88
N TYR A 747 -59.34 2.00 -22.62
CA TYR A 747 -58.21 1.86 -23.53
C TYR A 747 -57.27 3.07 -23.43
N LEU A 748 -56.00 2.88 -23.83
CA LEU A 748 -55.04 3.98 -23.90
C LEU A 748 -55.23 4.75 -25.22
N ASP A 749 -55.44 6.06 -25.10
CA ASP A 749 -55.47 7.00 -26.22
C ASP A 749 -54.15 7.79 -26.30
N THR A 750 -53.54 7.73 -27.48
CA THR A 750 -52.29 8.40 -27.81
C THR A 750 -52.48 9.51 -28.85
N SER A 751 -53.73 9.89 -29.15
CA SER A 751 -54.07 10.90 -30.18
C SER A 751 -53.37 12.25 -29.95
N ASN A 752 -53.14 12.61 -28.69
CA ASN A 752 -52.47 13.85 -28.28
C ASN A 752 -50.97 13.70 -28.00
N LEU A 753 -50.39 12.50 -28.13
CA LEU A 753 -48.98 12.27 -27.84
C LEU A 753 -48.07 13.16 -28.68
N TYR A 754 -48.43 13.37 -29.94
CA TYR A 754 -47.60 14.08 -30.93
C TYR A 754 -47.94 15.57 -31.09
N THR A 755 -48.97 16.06 -30.44
CA THR A 755 -49.40 17.46 -30.49
C THR A 755 -49.21 18.15 -29.13
N GLN A 756 -49.58 17.46 -28.05
CA GLN A 756 -49.54 17.97 -26.67
C GLN A 756 -48.56 17.22 -25.78
N GLY A 757 -48.02 16.07 -26.23
CA GLY A 757 -47.12 15.26 -25.41
C GLY A 757 -47.84 14.45 -24.34
N THR A 758 -49.15 14.28 -24.49
CA THR A 758 -50.00 13.62 -23.50
C THR A 758 -50.56 12.29 -23.98
N ILE A 759 -50.71 11.38 -23.03
CA ILE A 759 -51.47 10.14 -23.18
C ILE A 759 -52.67 10.21 -22.24
N SER A 760 -53.78 9.60 -22.61
CA SER A 760 -54.98 9.55 -21.78
C SER A 760 -55.60 8.17 -21.78
N VAL A 761 -56.37 7.87 -20.74
CA VAL A 761 -57.17 6.65 -20.65
C VAL A 761 -58.62 7.02 -20.91
N LEU A 762 -59.21 6.40 -21.94
CA LEU A 762 -60.59 6.66 -22.34
C LEU A 762 -61.46 5.43 -22.10
N GLY A 763 -62.72 5.64 -21.74
CA GLY A 763 -63.70 4.57 -21.69
C GLY A 763 -64.12 4.14 -23.09
N VAL A 764 -64.28 2.84 -23.30
CA VAL A 764 -65.00 2.29 -24.45
C VAL A 764 -66.44 2.79 -24.34
N PRO A 765 -66.97 3.49 -25.36
CA PRO A 765 -68.35 3.92 -25.35
C PRO A 765 -69.25 2.68 -25.19
N GLU A 766 -69.94 2.53 -24.06
CA GLU A 766 -70.97 1.50 -23.95
C GLU A 766 -72.00 1.79 -25.04
N PRO A 767 -72.41 0.79 -25.86
CA PRO A 767 -73.62 0.94 -26.66
C PRO A 767 -74.73 1.29 -25.68
N SER A 768 -75.29 2.49 -25.80
CA SER A 768 -76.27 2.97 -24.83
C SER A 768 -77.31 1.87 -24.57
N ARG A 769 -77.73 1.68 -23.32
CA ARG A 769 -78.78 0.70 -22.99
C ARG A 769 -80.02 0.89 -23.86
N ALA A 770 -80.26 2.12 -24.32
CA ALA A 770 -81.27 2.48 -25.32
C ALA A 770 -81.03 1.85 -26.70
N MET A 771 -79.80 1.80 -27.20
CA MET A 771 -79.45 1.16 -28.47
C MET A 771 -79.57 -0.37 -28.41
N LEU A 772 -79.12 -1.00 -27.32
CA LEU A 772 -79.31 -2.44 -27.09
C LEU A 772 -80.80 -2.79 -26.90
N ALA A 773 -81.57 -1.95 -26.20
CA ALA A 773 -83.02 -2.09 -26.10
C ALA A 773 -83.73 -1.87 -27.44
N MET A 774 -83.30 -0.90 -28.25
CA MET A 774 -83.84 -0.65 -29.60
C MET A 774 -83.58 -1.81 -30.55
N ILE A 775 -82.36 -2.39 -30.54
CA ILE A 775 -82.05 -3.60 -31.31
C ILE A 775 -82.85 -4.80 -30.79
N GLY A 776 -83.03 -4.94 -29.47
CA GLY A 776 -83.89 -5.96 -28.87
C GLY A 776 -85.37 -5.83 -29.28
N VAL A 777 -85.90 -4.59 -29.32
CA VAL A 777 -87.26 -4.29 -29.79
C VAL A 777 -87.39 -4.55 -31.30
N VAL A 778 -86.41 -4.16 -32.11
CA VAL A 778 -86.38 -4.46 -33.55
C VAL A 778 -86.29 -5.97 -33.82
N GLY A 779 -85.53 -6.72 -33.01
CA GLY A 779 -85.48 -8.18 -33.06
C GLY A 779 -86.80 -8.86 -32.65
N LEU A 780 -87.51 -8.30 -31.66
CA LEU A 780 -88.85 -8.72 -31.27
C LEU A 780 -89.89 -8.45 -32.36
N LEU A 781 -89.76 -7.33 -33.08
CA LEU A 781 -90.60 -6.97 -34.22
C LEU A 781 -90.27 -7.76 -35.50
N ALA A 782 -89.02 -8.20 -35.68
CA ALA A 782 -88.58 -9.05 -36.79
C ALA A 782 -88.92 -10.55 -36.59
N ARG A 783 -89.44 -10.95 -35.43
CA ARG A 783 -89.88 -12.33 -35.15
C ARG A 783 -91.14 -12.65 -35.98
N ARG A 784 -90.95 -13.12 -37.21
CA ARG A 784 -92.00 -13.68 -38.09
C ARG A 784 -92.81 -14.76 -37.36
N ARG A 785 -94.11 -14.52 -37.14
CA ARG A 785 -95.08 -15.55 -36.72
C ARG A 785 -95.18 -16.60 -37.82
N ARG A 786 -94.81 -17.84 -37.53
CA ARG A 786 -95.03 -19.01 -38.39
C ARG A 786 -96.54 -19.28 -38.43
N VAL A 787 -97.18 -19.00 -39.56
CA VAL A 787 -98.61 -19.28 -39.80
C VAL A 787 -98.79 -20.78 -40.04
N ILE A 788 -99.58 -21.45 -39.19
CA ILE A 788 -100.15 -22.77 -39.46
C ILE A 788 -101.61 -22.55 -39.87
N THR A 789 -101.96 -22.92 -41.10
CA THR A 789 -103.35 -22.93 -41.59
C THR A 789 -103.67 -24.28 -42.21
N GLY A 790 -104.68 -24.95 -41.66
CA GLY A 790 -105.43 -25.99 -42.36
C GLY A 790 -106.04 -27.06 -41.44
N PHE A 791 -107.29 -26.88 -40.97
CA PHE A 791 -108.44 -27.67 -41.45
C PHE A 791 -109.78 -27.24 -40.82
N SER A 792 -110.84 -27.46 -41.60
CA SER A 792 -112.21 -26.92 -41.57
C SER A 792 -113.19 -27.61 -40.57
N PRO A 793 -114.27 -26.93 -40.12
CA PRO A 793 -115.34 -27.53 -39.31
C PRO A 793 -116.34 -28.33 -40.17
N LYS A 794 -116.64 -29.57 -39.77
CA LYS A 794 -117.76 -30.36 -40.32
C LYS A 794 -119.09 -29.91 -39.71
N LYS A 795 -120.04 -29.57 -40.61
CA LYS A 795 -121.50 -29.64 -40.36
C LYS A 795 -121.92 -31.09 -40.10
N HIS A 796 -122.81 -31.34 -39.13
CA HIS A 796 -124.23 -31.62 -39.37
C HIS A 796 -124.93 -32.23 -38.15
N ARG A 797 -126.19 -31.79 -37.98
CA ARG A 797 -127.33 -32.31 -37.19
C ARG A 797 -127.44 -31.86 -35.76
#